data_AF-A0A814K970-F1
#
_entry.id   AF-A0A814K970-F1
#
_cell.length_a   1.000
_cell.length_b   1.000
_cell.length_c   1.000
_cell.angle_alpha   90.00
_cell.angle_beta   90.00
_cell.angle_gamma   90.00
#
_symmetry.space_group_name_H-M   'P 1'
#
loop_
_entity.id
_entity.type
_entity.pdbx_description
1 polymer ?
#
loop_
_entity_poly.entity_id
_entity_poly.type
_entity_poly.pdbx_seq_one_letter_code
_entity_poly.pdbx_strand_id
1 'polypeptide(L)'
;MIAIGGSIGNGLFVVSGSALANGGPAALIFNFIITGFMLFNVAMTLGELSVAFPVSGSFASHSSRFLDRSWGFAMGWNYAMNWLIALPIELTSAGLIINYWTKSVNIAVWITILLVTLLIINLFGVRGYGDIEFFISIIKVIAVIGFIILGIVLVFGGGPNHEYIGGKYWHDPGPFAHGFKGVCSVFVTAAYAFSGTELVGLAAAETANPRKTIPRATKQVFWRILIFYIASLTLIGFLVPYTDSRLLNKCNANASSTSDTSASPFVIAIDEARIKILPSIFNAVILCAVLSVGNSSVYGASRTLCALAENGHAPKILAYIDHINGSYVDAHDGCLVKFGNTYFLYGTVYGKCHQSTTICDGVCGYLNNTFALYTSADLVNWTLISNNVVPEVTKDNNHTNYWMPNVGYNSRTRQYVMIYWSSRYGFQNSLVALAVSSTPFGPFENIPPLVMQGGKVISSTTGLFIDDDNTAYVRYNTRDAPLRHVIERLSPDWMTSTGQFSIIFEKQDYPWFEGGGVFKRKGIYYTMLGADCCFCQWGADARTFVSTDPLGNWTYIDQLNYCADGKAPPDHVSGMTVNPCSINDPYGTNFTVPAQQFNVATLPISSEEILYMYYGERFRSSKDGIKGHDFQAWIPIEFTENDSPKPMKFYDNFTINIQEVYSTESF
;
A
#
# COMPACT_ATOMS: atom_id res chain seq x y z
N MET A 1 8.63 -4.62 -14.31
CA MET A 1 8.29 -4.52 -15.75
C MET A 1 7.72 -3.16 -16.12
N ILE A 2 6.83 -2.56 -15.31
CA ILE A 2 6.30 -1.20 -15.51
C ILE A 2 7.40 -0.16 -15.85
N ALA A 3 8.48 -0.12 -15.06
CA ALA A 3 9.59 0.81 -15.29
C ALA A 3 10.39 0.56 -16.60
N ILE A 4 10.32 -0.66 -17.14
CA ILE A 4 10.94 -1.03 -18.43
C ILE A 4 9.98 -0.67 -19.56
N GLY A 5 8.70 -1.04 -19.43
CA GLY A 5 7.65 -0.82 -20.42
C GLY A 5 7.33 0.65 -20.69
N GLY A 6 7.13 1.44 -19.63
CA GLY A 6 6.71 2.84 -19.70
C GLY A 6 7.76 3.81 -20.23
N SER A 7 8.88 3.30 -20.71
CA SER A 7 10.05 4.10 -21.07
C SER A 7 10.65 3.75 -22.43
N ILE A 8 10.37 2.54 -22.93
CA ILE A 8 10.66 2.15 -24.31
C ILE A 8 9.40 2.44 -25.13
N GLY A 9 9.45 3.48 -25.96
CA GLY A 9 8.31 3.90 -26.76
C GLY A 9 8.64 4.96 -27.79
N ASN A 10 7.73 5.91 -28.00
CA ASN A 10 7.82 6.97 -29.01
C ASN A 10 9.17 7.71 -28.99
N GLY A 11 9.68 8.07 -27.82
CA GLY A 11 10.97 8.76 -27.68
C GLY A 11 12.15 8.01 -28.32
N LEU A 12 12.22 6.69 -28.15
CA LEU A 12 13.27 5.86 -28.73
C LEU A 12 13.01 5.57 -30.22
N PHE A 13 11.80 5.15 -30.58
CA PHE A 13 11.55 4.62 -31.91
C PHE A 13 11.17 5.67 -32.94
N VAL A 14 10.59 6.80 -32.53
CA VAL A 14 9.99 7.78 -33.45
C VAL A 14 10.75 9.10 -33.37
N VAL A 15 10.82 9.70 -32.17
CA VAL A 15 11.42 11.03 -31.99
C VAL A 15 12.94 11.02 -32.17
N SER A 16 13.60 9.88 -31.96
CA SER A 16 15.02 9.70 -32.29
C SER A 16 15.34 9.98 -33.77
N GLY A 17 14.38 9.80 -34.69
CA GLY A 17 14.56 10.16 -36.09
C GLY A 17 14.69 11.67 -36.29
N SER A 18 13.90 12.45 -35.56
CA SER A 18 14.03 13.92 -35.55
C SER A 18 15.34 14.37 -34.91
N ALA A 19 15.76 13.71 -33.82
CA ALA A 19 17.05 13.98 -33.19
C ALA A 19 18.23 13.67 -34.13
N LEU A 20 18.17 12.54 -34.85
CA LEU A 20 19.20 12.18 -35.83
C LEU A 20 19.27 13.22 -36.95
N ALA A 21 18.13 13.59 -37.54
CA ALA A 21 18.09 14.57 -38.62
C ALA A 21 18.59 15.97 -38.21
N ASN A 22 18.27 16.42 -36.99
CA ASN A 22 18.65 17.76 -36.52
C ASN A 22 20.07 17.84 -35.96
N GLY A 23 20.59 16.79 -35.31
CA GLY A 23 21.89 16.84 -34.64
C GLY A 23 22.98 15.98 -35.29
N GLY A 24 22.63 15.00 -36.11
CA GLY A 24 23.56 14.01 -36.63
C GLY A 24 23.91 12.91 -35.61
N PRO A 25 24.62 11.87 -36.05
CA PRO A 25 24.85 10.66 -35.25
C PRO A 25 25.68 10.90 -33.99
N ALA A 26 26.68 11.80 -34.03
CA ALA A 26 27.52 12.08 -32.87
C ALA A 26 26.76 12.90 -31.81
N ALA A 27 25.97 13.90 -32.23
CA ALA A 27 25.15 14.67 -31.29
C ALA A 27 24.06 13.81 -30.64
N LEU A 28 23.48 12.87 -31.40
CA LEU A 28 22.51 11.90 -30.90
C LEU A 28 23.10 11.10 -29.75
N ILE A 29 24.23 10.42 -29.98
CA ILE A 29 24.85 9.57 -28.95
C ILE A 29 25.32 10.40 -27.76
N PHE A 30 26.00 11.53 -28.01
CA PHE A 30 26.53 12.39 -26.96
C PHE A 30 25.45 12.88 -25.99
N ASN A 31 24.34 13.40 -26.51
CA ASN A 31 23.24 13.90 -25.67
C ASN A 31 22.53 12.78 -24.92
N PHE A 32 22.31 11.62 -25.55
CA PHE A 32 21.70 10.48 -24.84
C PHE A 32 22.60 9.94 -23.73
N ILE A 33 23.93 10.00 -23.86
CA ILE A 33 24.87 9.65 -22.78
C ILE A 33 24.75 10.65 -21.62
N ILE A 34 24.80 11.95 -21.88
CA ILE A 34 24.73 12.98 -20.83
C ILE A 34 23.40 12.92 -20.10
N THR A 35 22.29 12.90 -20.83
CA THR A 35 20.95 12.83 -20.24
C THR A 35 20.75 11.51 -19.50
N GLY A 36 21.25 10.40 -20.03
CA GLY A 36 21.22 9.11 -19.34
C GLY A 36 21.98 9.14 -18.01
N PHE A 37 23.16 9.77 -17.97
CA PHE A 37 23.92 9.95 -16.72
C PHE A 37 23.14 10.79 -15.70
N MET A 38 22.54 11.92 -16.12
CA MET A 38 21.70 12.74 -15.24
C MET A 38 20.53 11.93 -14.67
N LEU A 39 19.81 11.20 -15.52
CA LEU A 39 18.65 10.39 -15.14
C LEU A 39 19.04 9.26 -14.18
N PHE A 40 20.19 8.63 -14.39
CA PHE A 40 20.68 7.57 -13.52
C PHE A 40 20.84 8.05 -12.07
N ASN A 41 21.42 9.25 -11.88
CA ASN A 41 21.55 9.86 -10.55
C ASN A 41 20.17 10.14 -9.93
N VAL A 42 19.25 10.73 -10.70
CA VAL A 42 17.87 11.00 -10.24
C VAL A 42 17.16 9.72 -9.84
N ALA A 43 17.24 8.66 -10.65
CA ALA A 43 16.60 7.39 -10.39
C ALA A 43 17.15 6.74 -9.11
N MET A 44 18.47 6.78 -8.88
CA MET A 44 19.09 6.24 -7.67
C MET A 44 18.61 6.96 -6.42
N THR A 45 18.64 8.30 -6.41
CA THR A 45 18.13 9.09 -5.29
C THR A 45 16.64 8.84 -5.05
N LEU A 46 15.83 8.80 -6.11
CA LEU A 46 14.41 8.48 -6.02
C LEU A 46 14.16 7.08 -5.42
N GLY A 47 14.97 6.09 -5.81
CA GLY A 47 14.88 4.73 -5.30
C GLY A 47 15.16 4.65 -3.79
N GLU A 48 16.16 5.38 -3.30
CA GLU A 48 16.48 5.45 -1.88
C GLU A 48 15.36 6.13 -1.08
N LEU A 49 14.89 7.29 -1.54
CA LEU A 49 13.78 8.01 -0.88
C LEU A 49 12.48 7.20 -0.88
N SER A 50 12.16 6.52 -1.98
CA SER A 50 10.94 5.70 -2.10
C SER A 50 10.96 4.46 -1.20
N VAL A 51 12.15 3.96 -0.84
CA VAL A 51 12.31 2.86 0.11
C VAL A 51 12.26 3.34 1.56
N ALA A 52 12.84 4.50 1.85
CA ALA A 52 12.82 5.11 3.18
C ALA A 52 11.42 5.65 3.53
N PHE A 53 10.71 6.23 2.56
CA PHE A 53 9.40 6.86 2.73
C PHE A 53 8.45 6.45 1.60
N PRO A 54 7.84 5.25 1.68
CA PRO A 54 6.86 4.80 0.71
C PRO A 54 5.56 5.59 0.90
N VAL A 55 5.29 6.54 -0.01
CA VAL A 55 4.08 7.38 0.01
C VAL A 55 3.48 7.48 -1.39
N SER A 56 2.16 7.55 -1.48
CA SER A 56 1.44 7.86 -2.72
C SER A 56 1.86 9.23 -3.25
N GLY A 57 2.08 9.34 -4.57
CA GLY A 57 2.60 10.56 -5.21
C GLY A 57 4.14 10.70 -5.25
N SER A 58 4.86 9.79 -4.58
CA SER A 58 6.32 9.67 -4.66
C SER A 58 7.07 11.01 -4.53
N PHE A 59 7.83 11.40 -5.55
CA PHE A 59 8.71 12.57 -5.53
C PHE A 59 8.00 13.92 -5.36
N ALA A 60 6.73 14.07 -5.71
CA ALA A 60 5.98 15.31 -5.45
C ALA A 60 5.72 15.48 -3.94
N SER A 61 5.36 14.38 -3.27
CA SER A 61 5.21 14.31 -1.83
C SER A 61 6.57 14.42 -1.11
N HIS A 62 7.63 13.77 -1.62
CA HIS A 62 8.99 13.92 -1.08
C HIS A 62 9.49 15.36 -1.19
N SER A 63 9.26 16.02 -2.33
CA SER A 63 9.64 17.41 -2.55
C SER A 63 8.94 18.37 -1.61
N SER A 64 7.64 18.16 -1.37
CA SER A 64 6.88 18.94 -0.40
C SER A 64 7.41 18.77 1.03
N ARG A 65 7.91 17.58 1.35
CA ARG A 65 8.42 17.23 2.68
C ARG A 65 9.85 17.72 2.93
N PHE A 66 10.75 17.59 1.95
CA PHE A 66 12.19 17.82 2.13
C PHE A 66 12.67 19.19 1.61
N LEU A 67 11.90 19.86 0.76
CA LEU A 67 12.28 21.16 0.19
C LEU A 67 11.31 22.25 0.64
N ASP A 68 10.13 22.32 0.01
CA ASP A 68 9.09 23.28 0.34
C ASP A 68 7.77 22.87 -0.31
N ARG A 69 6.66 23.30 0.29
CA ARG A 69 5.32 23.03 -0.23
C ARG A 69 5.08 23.63 -1.63
N SER A 70 5.66 24.80 -1.94
CA SER A 70 5.57 25.44 -3.25
C SER A 70 6.37 24.69 -4.33
N TRP A 71 7.51 24.11 -3.95
CA TRP A 71 8.32 23.29 -4.85
C TRP A 71 7.62 21.98 -5.20
N GLY A 72 7.00 21.34 -4.19
CA GLY A 72 6.16 20.16 -4.38
C GLY A 72 4.97 20.43 -5.31
N PHE A 73 4.29 21.57 -5.14
CA PHE A 73 3.21 22.02 -6.03
C PHE A 73 3.70 22.16 -7.48
N ALA A 74 4.79 22.90 -7.70
CA ALA A 74 5.31 23.16 -9.04
C ALA A 74 5.79 21.89 -9.74
N MET A 75 6.52 21.03 -9.03
CA MET A 75 7.01 19.77 -9.57
C MET A 75 5.86 18.82 -9.91
N GLY A 76 4.89 18.66 -9.00
CA GLY A 76 3.78 17.75 -9.22
C GLY A 76 2.90 18.18 -10.40
N TRP A 77 2.62 19.48 -10.55
CA TRP A 77 1.88 19.99 -11.71
C TRP A 77 2.67 19.86 -13.02
N ASN A 78 3.97 20.13 -13.01
CA ASN A 78 4.82 19.92 -14.19
C ASN A 78 4.82 18.44 -14.63
N TYR A 79 4.87 17.54 -13.65
CA TYR A 79 4.81 16.10 -13.91
C TYR A 79 3.43 15.64 -14.42
N ALA A 80 2.34 16.13 -13.83
CA ALA A 80 0.99 15.85 -14.29
C ALA A 80 0.79 16.34 -15.74
N MET A 81 1.24 17.56 -16.05
CA MET A 81 1.16 18.12 -17.40
C MET A 81 1.97 17.30 -18.41
N ASN A 82 3.17 16.84 -18.04
CA ASN A 82 3.98 15.96 -18.89
C ASN A 82 3.19 14.72 -19.33
N TRP A 83 2.51 14.03 -18.41
CA TRP A 83 1.70 12.85 -18.76
C TRP A 83 0.40 13.16 -19.49
N LEU A 84 -0.26 14.28 -19.17
CA LEU A 84 -1.45 14.72 -19.89
C LEU A 84 -1.15 15.07 -21.35
N ILE A 85 0.03 15.61 -21.63
CA ILE A 85 0.50 15.95 -22.99
C ILE A 85 1.07 14.70 -23.69
N ALA A 86 1.70 13.79 -22.96
CA ALA A 86 2.25 12.56 -23.52
C ALA A 86 1.18 11.72 -24.23
N LEU A 87 0.00 11.52 -23.62
CA LEU A 87 -1.06 10.69 -24.22
C LEU A 87 -1.46 11.13 -25.64
N PRO A 88 -1.81 12.41 -25.91
CA PRO A 88 -2.06 12.90 -27.26
C PRO A 88 -0.89 12.71 -28.23
N ILE A 89 0.36 12.88 -27.75
CA ILE A 89 1.57 12.65 -28.56
C ILE A 89 1.64 11.19 -28.99
N GLU A 90 1.46 10.25 -28.06
CA GLU A 90 1.48 8.81 -28.35
C GLU A 90 0.37 8.44 -29.36
N LEU A 91 -0.86 8.93 -29.16
CA LEU A 91 -1.96 8.64 -30.07
C LEU A 91 -1.71 9.19 -31.49
N THR A 92 -1.13 10.38 -31.59
CA THR A 92 -0.77 10.99 -32.88
C THR A 92 0.33 10.19 -33.58
N SER A 93 1.37 9.81 -32.84
CA SER A 93 2.45 8.96 -33.36
C SER A 93 1.93 7.60 -33.82
N ALA A 94 1.02 6.97 -33.06
CA ALA A 94 0.38 5.71 -33.45
C ALA A 94 -0.40 5.84 -34.77
N GLY A 95 -1.15 6.94 -34.94
CA GLY A 95 -1.83 7.24 -36.20
C GLY A 95 -0.87 7.41 -37.38
N LEU A 96 0.27 8.07 -37.18
CA LEU A 96 1.31 8.24 -38.21
C LEU A 96 1.95 6.90 -38.59
N ILE A 97 2.16 6.00 -37.62
CA ILE A 97 2.67 4.65 -37.89
C ILE A 97 1.66 3.86 -38.71
N ILE A 98 0.36 3.98 -38.44
CA ILE A 98 -0.69 3.26 -39.20
C ILE A 98 -0.71 3.67 -40.69
N ASN A 99 -0.33 4.92 -41.00
CA ASN A 99 -0.19 5.41 -42.37
C ASN A 99 0.89 4.66 -43.18
N TYR A 100 1.75 3.87 -42.53
CA TYR A 100 2.65 2.94 -43.22
C TYR A 100 1.87 1.87 -44.01
N TRP A 101 0.79 1.32 -43.45
CA TRP A 101 0.00 0.28 -44.12
C TRP A 101 -1.15 0.84 -44.95
N THR A 102 -1.79 1.92 -44.49
CA THR A 102 -2.92 2.51 -45.22
C THR A 102 -3.05 4.02 -44.99
N LYS A 103 -3.19 4.77 -46.09
CA LYS A 103 -3.48 6.21 -46.09
C LYS A 103 -4.93 6.52 -46.50
N SER A 104 -5.77 5.51 -46.72
CA SER A 104 -7.13 5.70 -47.23
C SER A 104 -8.10 6.26 -46.18
N VAL A 105 -7.74 6.15 -44.90
CA VAL A 105 -8.56 6.59 -43.77
C VAL A 105 -7.88 7.78 -43.10
N ASN A 106 -8.68 8.79 -42.73
CA ASN A 106 -8.16 9.96 -42.02
C ASN A 106 -7.56 9.53 -40.66
N ILE A 107 -6.37 10.06 -40.33
CA ILE A 107 -5.64 9.76 -39.10
C ILE A 107 -6.49 10.00 -37.83
N ALA A 108 -7.41 10.96 -37.85
CA ALA A 108 -8.30 11.27 -36.72
C ALA A 108 -9.20 10.08 -36.33
N VAL A 109 -9.60 9.25 -37.31
CA VAL A 109 -10.38 8.04 -37.06
C VAL A 109 -9.56 7.03 -36.27
N TRP A 110 -8.31 6.80 -36.67
CA TRP A 110 -7.40 5.92 -35.95
C TRP A 110 -7.11 6.42 -34.53
N ILE A 111 -6.84 7.71 -34.36
CA ILE A 111 -6.65 8.33 -33.04
C ILE A 111 -7.87 8.10 -32.14
N THR A 112 -9.09 8.26 -32.67
CA THR A 112 -10.33 8.06 -31.92
C THR A 112 -10.49 6.59 -31.50
N ILE A 113 -10.26 5.64 -32.40
CA ILE A 113 -10.33 4.20 -32.09
C ILE A 113 -9.34 3.84 -30.99
N LEU A 114 -8.10 4.31 -31.09
CA LEU A 114 -7.04 4.03 -30.11
C LEU A 114 -7.35 4.67 -28.75
N LEU A 115 -7.88 5.89 -28.72
CA LEU A 115 -8.32 6.55 -27.48
C LEU A 115 -9.43 5.75 -26.79
N VAL A 116 -10.46 5.34 -27.53
CA VAL A 116 -11.56 4.53 -26.99
C VAL A 116 -11.03 3.19 -26.47
N THR A 117 -10.09 2.56 -27.19
CA THR A 117 -9.45 1.31 -26.76
C THR A 117 -8.69 1.48 -25.45
N LEU A 118 -7.89 2.56 -25.32
CA LEU A 118 -7.17 2.86 -24.07
C LEU A 118 -8.13 3.16 -22.93
N LEU A 119 -9.22 3.87 -23.19
CA LEU A 119 -10.25 4.14 -22.18
C LEU A 119 -10.86 2.85 -21.66
N ILE A 120 -11.25 1.93 -22.55
CA ILE A 120 -11.79 0.61 -22.17
C ILE A 120 -10.80 -0.19 -21.33
N ILE A 121 -9.51 -0.24 -21.73
CA ILE A 121 -8.47 -0.94 -20.97
C ILE A 121 -8.36 -0.39 -19.55
N ASN A 122 -8.40 0.94 -19.40
CA ASN A 122 -8.26 1.59 -18.10
C ASN A 122 -9.51 1.45 -17.21
N LEU A 123 -10.69 1.11 -17.77
CA LEU A 123 -11.89 0.79 -16.99
C LEU A 123 -11.80 -0.56 -16.26
N PHE A 124 -10.94 -1.48 -16.68
CA PHE A 124 -10.73 -2.78 -16.00
C PHE A 124 -9.76 -2.71 -14.79
N GLY A 125 -9.33 -1.50 -14.41
CA GLY A 125 -8.51 -1.26 -13.23
C GLY A 125 -7.03 -1.65 -13.37
N VAL A 126 -6.30 -1.55 -12.25
CA VAL A 126 -4.82 -1.64 -12.19
C VAL A 126 -4.29 -3.04 -12.56
N ARG A 127 -5.07 -4.10 -12.31
CA ARG A 127 -4.70 -5.46 -12.68
C ARG A 127 -4.64 -5.65 -14.20
N GLY A 128 -5.68 -5.20 -14.92
CA GLY A 128 -5.71 -5.27 -16.38
C GLY A 128 -4.60 -4.45 -17.03
N TYR A 129 -4.33 -3.25 -16.48
CA TYR A 129 -3.17 -2.44 -16.85
C TYR A 129 -1.84 -3.21 -16.70
N GLY A 130 -1.60 -3.79 -15.52
CA GLY A 130 -0.34 -4.45 -15.18
C GLY A 130 -0.05 -5.68 -16.05
N ASP A 131 -1.08 -6.49 -16.33
CA ASP A 131 -0.95 -7.70 -17.15
C ASP A 131 -0.65 -7.37 -18.61
N ILE A 132 -1.38 -6.43 -19.22
CA ILE A 132 -1.14 -6.02 -20.62
C ILE A 132 0.27 -5.41 -20.76
N GLU A 133 0.64 -4.54 -19.84
CA GLU A 133 1.94 -3.88 -19.87
C GLU A 133 3.09 -4.87 -19.73
N PHE A 134 2.91 -5.94 -18.95
CA PHE A 134 3.87 -7.03 -18.83
C PHE A 134 4.13 -7.71 -20.19
N PHE A 135 3.08 -8.12 -20.89
CA PHE A 135 3.21 -8.80 -22.20
C PHE A 135 3.81 -7.89 -23.26
N ILE A 136 3.32 -6.64 -23.36
CA ILE A 136 3.84 -5.70 -24.37
C ILE A 136 5.31 -5.38 -24.09
N SER A 137 5.72 -5.21 -22.82
CA SER A 137 7.12 -4.96 -22.46
C SER A 137 8.07 -6.06 -22.93
N ILE A 138 7.67 -7.33 -22.86
CA ILE A 138 8.49 -8.45 -23.34
C ILE A 138 8.72 -8.33 -24.85
N ILE A 139 7.66 -8.03 -25.62
CA ILE A 139 7.75 -7.85 -27.08
C ILE A 139 8.73 -6.70 -27.41
N LYS A 140 8.64 -5.58 -26.69
CA LYS A 140 9.56 -4.43 -26.90
C LYS A 140 11.01 -4.82 -26.67
N VAL A 141 11.30 -5.51 -25.57
CA VAL A 141 12.68 -5.92 -25.22
C VAL A 141 13.25 -6.86 -26.27
N ILE A 142 12.47 -7.86 -26.71
CA ILE A 142 12.89 -8.80 -27.76
C ILE A 142 13.16 -8.05 -29.07
N ALA A 143 12.31 -7.11 -29.46
CA ALA A 143 12.49 -6.35 -30.69
C ALA A 143 13.74 -5.46 -30.67
N VAL A 144 14.04 -4.79 -29.55
CA VAL A 144 15.26 -3.97 -29.43
C VAL A 144 16.51 -4.84 -29.46
N ILE A 145 16.53 -5.96 -28.73
CA ILE A 145 17.68 -6.89 -28.76
C ILE A 145 17.85 -7.48 -30.17
N GLY A 146 16.76 -7.90 -30.82
CA GLY A 146 16.77 -8.38 -32.19
C GLY A 146 17.30 -7.34 -33.17
N PHE A 147 16.92 -6.08 -33.01
CA PHE A 147 17.44 -4.98 -33.82
C PHE A 147 18.92 -4.71 -33.56
N ILE A 148 19.40 -4.81 -32.32
CA ILE A 148 20.83 -4.63 -32.03
C ILE A 148 21.66 -5.71 -32.75
N ILE A 149 21.23 -6.98 -32.67
CA ILE A 149 21.90 -8.09 -33.37
C ILE A 149 21.88 -7.83 -34.89
N LEU A 150 20.71 -7.49 -35.44
CA LEU A 150 20.56 -7.20 -36.86
C LEU A 150 21.45 -6.02 -37.28
N GLY A 151 21.45 -4.93 -36.51
CA GLY A 151 22.19 -3.73 -36.84
C GLY A 151 23.69 -3.98 -36.88
N ILE A 152 24.22 -4.78 -35.95
CA ILE A 152 25.63 -5.23 -35.99
C ILE A 152 25.90 -6.00 -37.30
N VAL A 153 25.05 -6.96 -37.66
CA VAL A 153 25.20 -7.74 -38.91
C VAL A 153 25.17 -6.83 -40.14
N LEU A 154 24.28 -5.84 -40.18
CA LEU A 154 24.16 -4.89 -41.29
C LEU A 154 25.36 -3.95 -41.40
N VAL A 155 25.89 -3.45 -40.29
CA VAL A 155 27.10 -2.59 -40.29
C VAL A 155 28.29 -3.31 -40.91
N PHE A 156 28.42 -4.62 -40.67
CA PHE A 156 29.49 -5.47 -41.23
C PHE A 156 29.17 -6.03 -42.64
N GLY A 157 28.06 -5.63 -43.27
CA GLY A 157 27.71 -6.03 -44.63
C GLY A 157 27.07 -7.41 -44.77
N GLY A 158 26.52 -7.97 -43.69
CA GLY A 158 25.75 -9.21 -43.71
C GLY A 158 24.32 -9.07 -44.24
N GLY A 159 23.95 -7.91 -44.80
CA GLY A 159 22.65 -7.66 -45.40
C GLY A 159 22.50 -8.28 -46.80
N PRO A 160 21.26 -8.42 -47.32
CA PRO A 160 21.00 -8.88 -48.70
C PRO A 160 21.69 -8.06 -49.80
N ASN A 161 22.03 -6.80 -49.51
CA ASN A 161 22.77 -5.91 -50.39
C ASN A 161 24.30 -6.15 -50.36
N HIS A 162 24.80 -6.95 -49.41
CA HIS A 162 26.22 -7.24 -49.17
C HIS A 162 27.12 -5.98 -49.08
N GLU A 163 26.55 -4.83 -48.70
CA GLU A 163 27.28 -3.55 -48.63
C GLU A 163 27.88 -3.36 -47.23
N TYR A 164 29.19 -3.17 -47.16
CA TYR A 164 29.85 -2.78 -45.91
C TYR A 164 29.59 -1.30 -45.62
N ILE A 165 28.79 -1.02 -44.59
CA ILE A 165 28.43 0.35 -44.20
C ILE A 165 29.52 0.94 -43.30
N GLY A 166 30.00 0.19 -42.29
CA GLY A 166 31.04 0.64 -41.37
C GLY A 166 30.73 2.03 -40.79
N GLY A 167 31.65 2.98 -41.00
CA GLY A 167 31.52 4.39 -40.60
C GLY A 167 31.06 5.34 -41.70
N LYS A 168 30.49 4.86 -42.81
CA LYS A 168 30.16 5.67 -44.01
C LYS A 168 29.45 6.98 -43.66
N TYR A 169 28.34 6.91 -42.93
CA TYR A 169 27.53 8.08 -42.57
C TYR A 169 28.16 9.00 -41.53
N TRP A 170 29.19 8.54 -40.81
CA TRP A 170 29.98 9.37 -39.91
C TRP A 170 31.01 10.22 -40.64
N HIS A 171 31.37 9.85 -41.87
CA HIS A 171 32.27 10.62 -42.74
C HIS A 171 31.50 11.49 -43.73
N ASP A 172 30.45 10.94 -44.35
CA ASP A 172 29.59 11.65 -45.31
C ASP A 172 28.13 11.22 -45.10
N PRO A 173 27.21 12.11 -44.68
CA PRO A 173 27.31 13.59 -44.60
C PRO A 173 27.99 14.15 -43.33
N GLY A 174 28.55 13.30 -42.47
CA GLY A 174 29.38 13.70 -41.32
C GLY A 174 28.73 13.48 -39.95
N PRO A 175 29.45 13.73 -38.84
CA PRO A 175 29.01 13.32 -37.51
C PRO A 175 28.03 14.30 -36.84
N PHE A 176 28.05 15.58 -37.21
CA PHE A 176 27.22 16.63 -36.60
C PHE A 176 26.40 17.36 -37.67
N ALA A 177 25.07 17.28 -37.56
CA ALA A 177 24.16 18.09 -38.35
C ALA A 177 23.94 19.45 -37.66
N HIS A 178 23.90 20.53 -38.45
CA HIS A 178 23.58 21.89 -37.99
C HIS A 178 24.44 22.45 -36.82
N GLY A 179 25.64 21.90 -36.60
CA GLY A 179 26.62 22.36 -35.62
C GLY A 179 26.08 22.36 -34.17
N PHE A 180 26.49 23.35 -33.37
CA PHE A 180 26.09 23.44 -31.95
C PHE A 180 24.58 23.54 -31.75
N LYS A 181 23.85 24.20 -32.65
CA LYS A 181 22.38 24.29 -32.57
C LYS A 181 21.72 22.92 -32.71
N GLY A 182 22.27 22.07 -33.59
CA GLY A 182 21.86 20.68 -33.71
C GLY A 182 22.05 19.92 -32.41
N VAL A 183 23.24 20.04 -31.80
CA VAL A 183 23.55 19.45 -30.48
C VAL A 183 22.56 19.90 -29.40
N CYS A 184 22.26 21.19 -29.29
CA CYS A 184 21.30 21.69 -28.29
C CYS A 184 19.87 21.17 -28.53
N SER A 185 19.43 21.09 -29.79
CA SER A 185 18.07 20.61 -30.12
C SER A 185 17.84 19.15 -29.69
N VAL A 186 18.85 18.30 -29.88
CA VAL A 186 18.81 16.88 -29.51
C VAL A 186 18.72 16.66 -28.00
N PHE A 187 19.24 17.57 -27.17
CA PHE A 187 19.16 17.45 -25.72
C PHE A 187 17.71 17.40 -25.22
N VAL A 188 16.82 18.21 -25.79
CA VAL A 188 15.39 18.23 -25.45
C VAL A 188 14.73 16.90 -25.81
N THR A 189 15.03 16.37 -26.99
CA THR A 189 14.53 15.05 -27.43
C THR A 189 15.04 13.93 -26.53
N ALA A 190 16.31 13.96 -26.15
CA ALA A 190 16.90 12.97 -25.25
C ALA A 190 16.23 13.00 -23.87
N ALA A 191 15.98 14.20 -23.31
CA ALA A 191 15.27 14.37 -22.04
C ALA A 191 13.86 13.78 -22.09
N TYR A 192 13.09 14.08 -23.14
CA TYR A 192 11.78 13.49 -23.35
C TYR A 192 11.84 11.96 -23.49
N ALA A 193 12.81 11.44 -24.25
CA ALA A 193 12.92 10.00 -24.50
C ALA A 193 13.23 9.17 -23.25
N PHE A 194 13.78 9.79 -22.20
CA PHE A 194 14.08 9.16 -20.92
C PHE A 194 12.98 9.30 -19.86
N SER A 195 11.96 10.14 -20.12
CA SER A 195 10.77 10.26 -19.27
C SER A 195 10.08 8.91 -19.09
N GLY A 196 9.46 8.68 -17.93
CA GLY A 196 8.77 7.43 -17.60
C GLY A 196 9.62 6.43 -16.82
N THR A 197 10.90 6.71 -16.60
CA THR A 197 11.78 5.90 -15.75
C THR A 197 11.39 6.01 -14.28
N GLU A 198 10.98 7.20 -13.90
CA GLU A 198 10.54 7.62 -12.57
C GLU A 198 9.15 7.10 -12.18
N LEU A 199 8.39 6.49 -13.10
CA LEU A 199 7.13 5.79 -12.80
C LEU A 199 7.30 4.69 -11.72
N VAL A 200 8.51 4.14 -11.59
CA VAL A 200 8.83 3.20 -10.50
C VAL A 200 8.62 3.82 -9.12
N GLY A 201 8.83 5.13 -8.98
CA GLY A 201 8.58 5.87 -7.76
C GLY A 201 7.09 5.95 -7.44
N LEU A 202 6.23 6.22 -8.42
CA LEU A 202 4.77 6.25 -8.21
C LEU A 202 4.22 4.87 -7.81
N ALA A 203 4.74 3.80 -8.41
CA ALA A 203 4.34 2.44 -8.09
C ALA A 203 4.90 1.95 -6.73
N ALA A 204 5.79 2.71 -6.07
CA ALA A 204 6.40 2.29 -4.81
C ALA A 204 5.38 2.07 -3.69
N ALA A 205 4.34 2.91 -3.61
CA ALA A 205 3.28 2.80 -2.62
C ALA A 205 2.37 1.56 -2.86
N GLU A 206 2.21 1.14 -4.12
CA GLU A 206 1.38 -0.01 -4.52
C GLU A 206 2.17 -1.34 -4.52
N THR A 207 3.46 -1.31 -4.18
CA THR A 207 4.34 -2.48 -4.25
C THR A 207 4.33 -3.27 -2.94
N ALA A 208 4.02 -4.57 -3.00
CA ALA A 208 3.93 -5.44 -1.81
C ALA A 208 5.21 -5.51 -0.94
N ASN A 209 6.40 -5.36 -1.54
CA ASN A 209 7.65 -5.24 -0.80
C ASN A 209 8.56 -4.19 -1.46
N PRO A 210 8.42 -2.90 -1.10
CA PRO A 210 9.13 -1.82 -1.77
C PRO A 210 10.64 -1.87 -1.47
N ARG A 211 11.04 -2.30 -0.27
CA ARG A 211 12.45 -2.40 0.18
C ARG A 211 13.30 -3.33 -0.68
N LYS A 212 12.72 -4.39 -1.22
CA LYS A 212 13.43 -5.32 -2.13
C LYS A 212 13.22 -4.98 -3.60
N THR A 213 12.01 -4.57 -3.96
CA THR A 213 11.59 -4.46 -5.36
C THR A 213 12.04 -3.16 -6.00
N ILE A 214 11.94 -2.03 -5.28
CA ILE A 214 12.29 -0.71 -5.81
C ILE A 214 13.80 -0.58 -6.06
N PRO A 215 14.71 -1.00 -5.15
CA PRO A 215 16.15 -0.98 -5.45
C PRO A 215 16.53 -1.85 -6.64
N ARG A 216 15.90 -3.04 -6.77
CA ARG A 216 16.14 -3.93 -7.91
C ARG A 216 15.70 -3.29 -9.22
N ALA A 217 14.53 -2.68 -9.25
CA ALA A 217 14.01 -1.99 -10.43
C ALA A 217 14.86 -0.74 -10.79
N THR A 218 15.30 0.01 -9.80
CA THR A 218 16.15 1.21 -9.98
C THR A 218 17.53 0.84 -10.54
N LYS A 219 18.16 -0.23 -10.03
CA LYS A 219 19.45 -0.73 -10.57
C LYS A 219 19.36 -1.20 -12.01
N GLN A 220 18.19 -1.66 -12.45
CA GLN A 220 17.99 -2.07 -13.85
C GLN A 220 17.96 -0.89 -14.83
N VAL A 221 17.74 0.35 -14.36
CA VAL A 221 17.75 1.56 -15.20
C VAL A 221 19.11 1.74 -15.88
N PHE A 222 20.22 1.39 -15.22
CA PHE A 222 21.56 1.46 -15.82
C PHE A 222 21.65 0.64 -17.11
N TRP A 223 21.29 -0.65 -17.03
CA TRP A 223 21.30 -1.56 -18.17
C TRP A 223 20.32 -1.12 -19.26
N ARG A 224 19.20 -0.52 -18.86
CA ARG A 224 18.20 0.05 -19.76
C ARG A 224 18.78 1.17 -20.62
N ILE A 225 19.45 2.14 -20.01
CA ILE A 225 20.07 3.29 -20.70
C ILE A 225 21.14 2.78 -21.67
N LEU A 226 22.05 1.93 -21.18
CA LEU A 226 23.19 1.45 -21.94
C LEU A 226 22.77 0.61 -23.16
N ILE A 227 21.92 -0.39 -22.94
CA ILE A 227 21.58 -1.37 -23.99
C ILE A 227 20.51 -0.81 -24.91
N PHE A 228 19.39 -0.29 -24.39
CA PHE A 228 18.25 0.04 -25.25
C PHE A 228 18.37 1.38 -25.93
N TYR A 229 19.09 2.35 -25.36
CA TYR A 229 19.29 3.66 -25.99
C TYR A 229 20.66 3.76 -26.62
N ILE A 230 21.73 3.64 -25.83
CA ILE A 230 23.09 3.93 -26.35
C ILE A 230 23.45 2.93 -27.45
N ALA A 231 23.30 1.63 -27.23
CA ALA A 231 23.67 0.64 -28.26
C ALA A 231 22.78 0.73 -29.51
N SER A 232 21.45 0.83 -29.35
CA SER A 232 20.54 0.88 -30.49
C SER A 232 20.69 2.16 -31.32
N LEU A 233 20.81 3.34 -30.67
CA LEU A 233 20.98 4.62 -31.36
C LEU A 233 22.37 4.76 -31.98
N THR A 234 23.38 4.11 -31.40
CA THR A 234 24.71 4.02 -32.03
C THR A 234 24.62 3.28 -33.36
N LEU A 235 23.93 2.14 -33.40
CA LEU A 235 23.72 1.39 -34.63
C LEU A 235 22.90 2.19 -35.64
N ILE A 236 21.84 2.89 -35.20
CA ILE A 236 21.08 3.80 -36.07
C ILE A 236 21.99 4.88 -36.68
N GLY A 237 22.87 5.47 -35.89
CA GLY A 237 23.82 6.47 -36.37
C GLY A 237 24.81 5.93 -37.40
N PHE A 238 25.07 4.62 -37.41
CA PHE A 238 25.86 3.96 -38.47
C PHE A 238 25.02 3.55 -39.68
N LEU A 239 23.74 3.24 -39.51
CA LEU A 239 22.90 2.63 -40.55
C LEU A 239 22.06 3.62 -41.35
N VAL A 240 21.78 4.81 -40.81
CA VAL A 240 20.89 5.79 -41.44
C VAL A 240 21.59 7.15 -41.56
N PRO A 241 21.66 7.75 -42.76
CA PRO A 241 22.20 9.10 -42.92
C PRO A 241 21.22 10.13 -42.34
N TYR A 242 21.74 11.14 -41.63
CA TYR A 242 20.89 12.19 -41.06
C TYR A 242 20.16 13.05 -42.11
N THR A 243 20.56 12.97 -43.38
CA THR A 243 19.94 13.67 -44.51
C THR A 243 18.78 12.89 -45.16
N ASP A 244 18.41 11.71 -44.64
CA ASP A 244 17.31 10.92 -45.20
C ASP A 244 15.97 11.65 -45.08
N SER A 245 15.27 11.82 -46.20
CA SER A 245 14.02 12.59 -46.27
C SER A 245 12.83 11.93 -45.57
N ARG A 246 12.92 10.65 -45.23
CA ARG A 246 11.89 9.90 -44.48
C ARG A 246 12.02 10.10 -42.97
N LEU A 247 13.14 10.63 -42.47
CA LEU A 247 13.27 11.01 -41.07
C LEU A 247 12.26 12.10 -40.73
N LEU A 248 11.77 12.08 -39.48
CA LEU A 248 10.83 13.04 -38.92
C LEU A 248 11.46 14.44 -38.84
N ASN A 249 11.62 15.16 -39.96
CA ASN A 249 11.94 16.59 -40.02
C ASN A 249 11.83 17.17 -41.45
N LYS A 250 10.62 17.63 -41.80
CA LYS A 250 10.52 18.94 -42.45
C LYS A 250 9.55 19.79 -41.64
N CYS A 251 10.11 20.66 -40.80
CA CYS A 251 9.41 21.82 -40.25
C CYS A 251 9.06 22.81 -41.37
N ASN A 252 8.23 22.41 -42.34
CA ASN A 252 7.63 23.33 -43.30
C ASN A 252 6.12 23.32 -43.06
N ALA A 253 5.61 24.47 -42.62
CA ALA A 253 4.18 24.77 -42.51
C ALA A 253 3.41 24.66 -43.85
N ASN A 254 4.11 24.38 -44.96
CA ASN A 254 3.58 24.18 -46.30
C ASN A 254 3.89 22.79 -46.89
N ALA A 255 4.02 21.73 -46.07
CA ALA A 255 4.13 20.36 -46.57
C ALA A 255 2.75 19.84 -47.04
N SER A 256 2.25 20.41 -48.12
CA SER A 256 1.08 19.96 -48.88
C SER A 256 1.46 18.93 -49.95
N SER A 257 2.30 17.95 -49.61
CA SER A 257 2.66 16.85 -50.51
C SER A 257 2.39 15.50 -49.85
N THR A 258 1.45 14.79 -50.44
CA THR A 258 0.88 13.48 -50.12
C THR A 258 1.87 12.29 -50.14
N SER A 259 3.19 12.53 -50.20
CA SER A 259 4.22 11.49 -50.41
C SER A 259 5.08 11.14 -49.19
N ASP A 260 5.20 11.99 -48.17
CA ASP A 260 6.26 11.82 -47.16
C ASP A 260 5.71 11.17 -45.88
N THR A 261 5.59 9.84 -45.87
CA THR A 261 5.32 9.12 -44.61
C THR A 261 6.58 9.18 -43.75
N SER A 262 6.55 10.05 -42.73
CA SER A 262 7.55 10.08 -41.66
C SER A 262 7.74 8.67 -41.07
N ALA A 263 8.94 8.13 -41.17
CA ALA A 263 9.25 6.76 -40.78
C ALA A 263 10.23 6.72 -39.60
N SER A 264 10.08 5.70 -38.75
CA SER A 264 11.04 5.40 -37.68
C SER A 264 12.43 5.13 -38.27
N PRO A 265 13.52 5.67 -37.69
CA PRO A 265 14.88 5.36 -38.16
C PRO A 265 15.21 3.86 -38.08
N PHE A 266 14.56 3.11 -37.18
CA PHE A 266 14.70 1.65 -37.10
C PHE A 266 14.13 0.95 -38.33
N VAL A 267 12.97 1.42 -38.80
CA VAL A 267 12.32 0.89 -39.99
C VAL A 267 13.10 1.30 -41.24
N ILE A 268 13.58 2.53 -41.31
CA ILE A 268 14.43 3.04 -42.39
C ILE A 268 15.69 2.17 -42.53
N ALA A 269 16.39 1.87 -41.44
CA ALA A 269 17.59 1.03 -41.46
C ALA A 269 17.33 -0.37 -42.05
N ILE A 270 16.18 -0.97 -41.75
CA ILE A 270 15.80 -2.31 -42.23
C ILE A 270 15.36 -2.26 -43.70
N ASP A 271 14.64 -1.21 -44.09
CA ASP A 271 14.17 -0.99 -45.45
C ASP A 271 15.33 -0.73 -46.41
N GLU A 272 16.32 0.08 -46.00
CA GLU A 272 17.56 0.29 -46.75
C GLU A 272 18.38 -0.99 -46.94
N ALA A 273 18.34 -1.89 -45.96
CA ALA A 273 18.92 -3.23 -46.09
C ALA A 273 18.14 -4.17 -47.03
N ARG A 274 17.00 -3.72 -47.59
CA ARG A 274 16.11 -4.47 -48.51
C ARG A 274 15.52 -5.75 -47.92
N ILE A 275 15.27 -5.78 -46.61
CA ILE A 275 14.62 -6.91 -45.93
C ILE A 275 13.09 -6.74 -46.06
N LYS A 276 12.43 -7.58 -46.87
CA LYS A 276 11.03 -7.33 -47.29
C LYS A 276 9.96 -7.33 -46.19
N ILE A 277 10.04 -8.23 -45.22
CA ILE A 277 8.95 -8.47 -44.25
C ILE A 277 9.19 -7.70 -42.94
N LEU A 278 10.45 -7.55 -42.56
CA LEU A 278 10.84 -7.07 -41.25
C LEU A 278 10.42 -5.62 -40.94
N PRO A 279 10.41 -4.66 -41.90
CA PRO A 279 9.90 -3.30 -41.67
C PRO A 279 8.44 -3.28 -41.17
N SER A 280 7.58 -4.15 -41.71
CA SER A 280 6.18 -4.26 -41.30
C SER A 280 6.06 -4.81 -39.86
N ILE A 281 6.85 -5.84 -39.52
CA ILE A 281 6.89 -6.40 -38.16
C ILE A 281 7.35 -5.33 -37.17
N PHE A 282 8.41 -4.59 -37.52
CA PHE A 282 8.97 -3.56 -36.65
C PHE A 282 7.99 -2.40 -36.43
N ASN A 283 7.29 -1.94 -37.47
CA ASN A 283 6.21 -0.95 -37.32
C ASN A 283 5.09 -1.44 -36.40
N ALA A 284 4.70 -2.72 -36.49
CA ALA A 284 3.69 -3.27 -35.58
C ALA A 284 4.17 -3.28 -34.11
N VAL A 285 5.45 -3.60 -33.87
CA VAL A 285 6.03 -3.52 -32.52
C VAL A 285 6.09 -2.07 -32.02
N ILE A 286 6.47 -1.12 -32.88
CA ILE A 286 6.51 0.30 -32.52
C ILE A 286 5.10 0.79 -32.17
N LEU A 287 4.08 0.39 -32.93
CA LEU A 287 2.68 0.72 -32.62
C LEU A 287 2.28 0.20 -31.22
N CYS A 288 2.60 -1.05 -30.91
CA CYS A 288 2.39 -1.61 -29.56
C CYS A 288 3.18 -0.84 -28.50
N ALA A 289 4.41 -0.43 -28.80
CA ALA A 289 5.27 0.29 -27.87
C ALA A 289 4.70 1.67 -27.49
N VAL A 290 4.23 2.41 -28.50
CA VAL A 290 3.59 3.73 -28.37
C VAL A 290 2.27 3.62 -27.60
N LEU A 291 1.43 2.63 -27.92
CA LEU A 291 0.17 2.43 -27.19
C LEU A 291 0.38 2.07 -25.72
N SER A 292 1.42 1.31 -25.41
CA SER A 292 1.77 0.98 -24.03
C SER A 292 2.28 2.20 -23.24
N VAL A 293 3.01 3.14 -23.88
CA VAL A 293 3.32 4.43 -23.24
C VAL A 293 2.06 5.29 -23.08
N GLY A 294 1.13 5.26 -24.04
CA GLY A 294 -0.18 5.91 -23.91
C GLY A 294 -0.95 5.40 -22.69
N ASN A 295 -0.97 4.08 -22.48
CA ASN A 295 -1.57 3.46 -21.30
C ASN A 295 -0.83 3.87 -20.00
N SER A 296 0.50 3.87 -20.01
CA SER A 296 1.32 4.35 -18.89
C SER A 296 1.08 5.82 -18.56
N SER A 297 0.73 6.65 -19.55
CA SER A 297 0.43 8.06 -19.37
C SER A 297 -0.87 8.28 -18.59
N VAL A 298 -1.89 7.44 -18.81
CA VAL A 298 -3.13 7.46 -18.03
C VAL A 298 -2.85 7.08 -16.57
N TYR A 299 -2.02 6.05 -16.35
CA TYR A 299 -1.57 5.67 -15.01
C TYR A 299 -0.79 6.81 -14.33
N GLY A 300 0.24 7.36 -14.98
CA GLY A 300 1.08 8.44 -14.44
C GLY A 300 0.30 9.71 -14.11
N ALA A 301 -0.57 10.17 -15.02
CA ALA A 301 -1.37 11.38 -14.82
C ALA A 301 -2.37 11.23 -13.65
N SER A 302 -3.14 10.13 -13.62
CA SER A 302 -4.18 9.91 -12.61
C SER A 302 -3.62 9.86 -11.18
N ARG A 303 -2.53 9.11 -10.96
CA ARG A 303 -1.91 8.99 -9.62
C ARG A 303 -1.30 10.31 -9.16
N THR A 304 -0.68 11.05 -10.08
CA THR A 304 -0.07 12.35 -9.77
C THR A 304 -1.15 13.37 -9.39
N LEU A 305 -2.25 13.44 -10.14
CA LEU A 305 -3.36 14.35 -9.87
C LEU A 305 -4.06 14.02 -8.54
N CYS A 306 -4.25 12.73 -8.24
CA CYS A 306 -4.81 12.29 -6.97
C CYS A 306 -3.91 12.70 -5.80
N ALA A 307 -2.61 12.42 -5.88
CA ALA A 307 -1.66 12.79 -4.85
C ALA A 307 -1.53 14.32 -4.66
N LEU A 308 -1.61 15.10 -5.74
CA LEU A 308 -1.67 16.56 -5.65
C LEU A 308 -2.93 17.01 -4.88
N ALA A 309 -4.07 16.38 -5.12
CA ALA A 309 -5.31 16.74 -4.45
C ALA A 309 -5.31 16.35 -2.97
N GLU A 310 -4.76 15.18 -2.61
CA GLU A 310 -4.54 14.75 -1.21
C GLU A 310 -3.63 15.71 -0.44
N ASN A 311 -2.58 16.22 -1.08
CA ASN A 311 -1.65 17.20 -0.48
C ASN A 311 -2.19 18.65 -0.43
N GLY A 312 -3.42 18.87 -0.92
CA GLY A 312 -4.05 20.19 -1.00
C GLY A 312 -3.44 21.11 -2.07
N HIS A 313 -2.75 20.53 -3.07
CA HIS A 313 -2.15 21.23 -4.21
C HIS A 313 -3.04 21.22 -5.47
N ALA A 314 -4.13 20.46 -5.46
CA ALA A 314 -5.13 20.44 -6.51
C ALA A 314 -6.56 20.39 -5.91
N PRO A 315 -7.60 20.72 -6.70
CA PRO A 315 -8.99 20.67 -6.22
C PRO A 315 -9.35 19.31 -5.62
N LYS A 316 -10.04 19.31 -4.47
CA LYS A 316 -10.41 18.10 -3.72
C LYS A 316 -11.19 17.05 -4.52
N ILE A 317 -11.91 17.48 -5.56
CA ILE A 317 -12.63 16.57 -6.45
C ILE A 317 -11.70 15.57 -7.15
N LEU A 318 -10.43 15.93 -7.38
CA LEU A 318 -9.45 15.06 -8.02
C LEU A 318 -8.86 14.01 -7.06
N ALA A 319 -9.08 14.15 -5.75
CA ALA A 319 -8.78 13.12 -4.75
C ALA A 319 -9.91 12.09 -4.64
N TYR A 320 -11.02 12.25 -5.37
CA TYR A 320 -12.07 11.26 -5.40
C TYR A 320 -11.56 9.99 -6.10
N ILE A 321 -11.27 8.99 -5.29
CA ILE A 321 -11.06 7.62 -5.75
C ILE A 321 -12.41 6.94 -5.63
N ASP A 322 -12.92 6.38 -6.74
CA ASP A 322 -14.05 5.48 -6.66
C ASP A 322 -13.64 4.35 -5.72
N HIS A 323 -14.26 4.31 -4.53
CA HIS A 323 -14.02 3.26 -3.57
C HIS A 323 -14.39 1.98 -4.28
N ILE A 324 -13.39 1.22 -4.75
CA ILE A 324 -13.63 -0.16 -5.13
C ILE A 324 -13.97 -0.87 -3.82
N ASN A 325 -15.29 -0.92 -3.64
CA ASN A 325 -16.11 -1.57 -2.66
C ASN A 325 -15.95 -0.99 -1.26
N GLY A 326 -17.05 -0.52 -0.67
CA GLY A 326 -17.27 -0.51 0.79
C GLY A 326 -17.07 -1.91 1.39
N SER A 327 -15.84 -2.41 1.31
CA SER A 327 -15.37 -3.68 1.79
C SER A 327 -15.24 -3.55 3.29
N TYR A 328 -15.80 -4.52 4.00
CA TYR A 328 -15.79 -4.54 5.44
C TYR A 328 -14.34 -4.61 5.98
N VAL A 329 -14.09 -3.92 7.09
CA VAL A 329 -12.84 -4.05 7.85
C VAL A 329 -12.93 -5.34 8.66
N ASP A 330 -12.28 -6.40 8.17
CA ASP A 330 -12.15 -7.68 8.88
C ASP A 330 -10.92 -7.62 9.79
N ALA A 331 -11.10 -7.06 10.99
CA ALA A 331 -10.04 -6.87 11.99
C ALA A 331 -10.60 -7.02 13.42
N HIS A 332 -11.03 -8.23 13.75
CA HIS A 332 -11.72 -8.57 14.99
C HIS A 332 -10.76 -8.92 16.13
N ASP A 333 -11.16 -8.78 17.39
CA ASP A 333 -10.39 -9.22 18.57
C ASP A 333 -8.92 -8.84 18.50
N GLY A 334 -8.60 -7.55 18.66
CA GLY A 334 -7.25 -7.01 18.53
C GLY A 334 -7.04 -5.68 19.26
N CYS A 335 -6.24 -4.79 18.68
CA CYS A 335 -5.91 -3.50 19.29
C CYS A 335 -5.83 -2.36 18.27
N LEU A 336 -6.25 -1.17 18.73
CA LEU A 336 -6.05 0.09 18.05
C LEU A 336 -4.95 0.86 18.79
N VAL A 337 -3.84 1.11 18.10
CA VAL A 337 -2.68 1.82 18.65
C VAL A 337 -2.24 2.92 17.70
N LYS A 338 -1.73 4.02 18.25
CA LYS A 338 -1.19 5.14 17.45
C LYS A 338 0.34 5.10 17.50
N PHE A 339 0.97 5.02 16.33
CA PHE A 339 2.42 5.20 16.22
C PHE A 339 2.70 6.41 15.34
N GLY A 340 3.34 7.43 15.91
CA GLY A 340 3.50 8.73 15.26
C GLY A 340 2.14 9.34 14.91
N ASN A 341 1.95 9.71 13.64
CA ASN A 341 0.71 10.33 13.14
C ASN A 341 -0.28 9.33 12.54
N THR A 342 -0.03 8.03 12.64
CA THR A 342 -0.85 6.99 12.00
C THR A 342 -1.46 6.08 13.06
N TYR A 343 -2.75 5.79 12.90
CA TYR A 343 -3.47 4.77 13.67
C TYR A 343 -3.29 3.42 13.00
N PHE A 344 -3.00 2.40 13.80
CA PHE A 344 -2.82 1.01 13.41
C PHE A 344 -3.87 0.17 14.10
N LEU A 345 -4.72 -0.50 13.31
CA LEU A 345 -5.70 -1.46 13.79
C LEU A 345 -5.18 -2.86 13.45
N TYR A 346 -4.70 -3.56 14.46
CA TYR A 346 -4.34 -4.97 14.37
C TYR A 346 -5.55 -5.79 14.82
N GLY A 347 -5.93 -6.78 14.04
CA GLY A 347 -7.06 -7.63 14.38
C GLY A 347 -7.00 -9.00 13.71
N THR A 348 -7.64 -9.96 14.32
CA THR A 348 -7.93 -11.30 13.84
C THR A 348 -8.87 -11.26 12.63
N VAL A 349 -8.53 -12.05 11.62
CA VAL A 349 -9.26 -12.23 10.37
C VAL A 349 -10.01 -13.54 10.46
N TYR A 350 -11.34 -13.49 10.45
CA TYR A 350 -12.18 -14.70 10.52
C TYR A 350 -12.53 -15.28 9.16
N GLY A 351 -12.27 -14.55 8.07
CA GLY A 351 -12.51 -15.02 6.73
C GLY A 351 -14.00 -15.14 6.39
N LYS A 352 -14.28 -15.71 5.20
CA LYS A 352 -15.63 -15.74 4.60
C LYS A 352 -16.43 -16.98 4.98
N CYS A 353 -16.36 -17.38 6.23
CA CYS A 353 -17.20 -18.47 6.71
C CYS A 353 -18.62 -17.94 7.05
N HIS A 354 -19.65 -18.72 6.70
CA HIS A 354 -21.03 -18.42 7.05
C HIS A 354 -21.40 -19.01 8.40
N GLN A 355 -21.81 -18.16 9.33
CA GLN A 355 -22.35 -18.60 10.61
C GLN A 355 -23.88 -18.55 10.57
N SER A 356 -24.55 -19.55 11.14
CA SER A 356 -26.00 -19.49 11.33
C SER A 356 -26.38 -18.31 12.23
N THR A 357 -27.36 -17.51 11.82
CA THR A 357 -27.86 -16.40 12.64
C THR A 357 -28.65 -16.90 13.86
N THR A 358 -29.12 -18.15 13.86
CA THR A 358 -30.01 -18.71 14.90
C THR A 358 -29.32 -19.66 15.89
N ILE A 359 -28.20 -20.29 15.54
CA ILE A 359 -27.49 -21.27 16.39
C ILE A 359 -25.99 -20.93 16.40
N CYS A 360 -25.33 -21.07 17.56
CA CYS A 360 -23.88 -20.92 17.63
C CYS A 360 -23.20 -22.10 16.94
N ASP A 361 -22.76 -21.89 15.70
CA ASP A 361 -21.84 -22.79 15.02
C ASP A 361 -20.41 -22.38 15.38
N GLY A 362 -19.89 -22.99 16.45
CA GLY A 362 -18.55 -22.73 16.99
C GLY A 362 -17.40 -23.23 16.12
N VAL A 363 -17.63 -23.55 14.84
CA VAL A 363 -16.57 -23.91 13.89
C VAL A 363 -16.11 -22.69 13.07
N CYS A 364 -17.01 -21.73 12.84
CA CYS A 364 -16.81 -20.58 11.98
C CYS A 364 -15.99 -19.48 12.66
N GLY A 365 -14.81 -19.15 12.13
CA GLY A 365 -13.86 -18.20 12.72
C GLY A 365 -12.86 -18.83 13.69
N TYR A 366 -13.11 -20.06 14.17
CA TYR A 366 -12.20 -20.76 15.06
C TYR A 366 -10.91 -21.24 14.38
N LEU A 367 -11.02 -21.80 13.18
CA LEU A 367 -9.90 -22.37 12.43
C LEU A 367 -9.51 -21.46 11.26
N ASN A 368 -8.27 -21.59 10.78
CA ASN A 368 -7.75 -20.86 9.62
C ASN A 368 -7.71 -19.34 9.75
N ASN A 369 -7.69 -18.82 10.97
CA ASN A 369 -7.58 -17.39 11.22
C ASN A 369 -6.13 -16.88 11.12
N THR A 370 -6.00 -15.57 10.89
CA THR A 370 -4.74 -14.85 10.77
C THR A 370 -4.92 -13.44 11.32
N PHE A 371 -3.91 -12.57 11.22
CA PHE A 371 -3.96 -11.20 11.71
C PHE A 371 -3.82 -10.20 10.57
N ALA A 372 -4.82 -9.34 10.41
CA ALA A 372 -4.78 -8.20 9.54
C ALA A 372 -4.22 -6.96 10.25
N LEU A 373 -3.65 -6.07 9.44
CA LEU A 373 -3.26 -4.74 9.80
C LEU A 373 -3.94 -3.76 8.86
N TYR A 374 -4.74 -2.87 9.43
CA TYR A 374 -5.27 -1.69 8.76
C TYR A 374 -4.61 -0.44 9.33
N THR A 375 -4.47 0.58 8.49
CA THR A 375 -3.96 1.89 8.92
C THR A 375 -4.90 3.00 8.52
N SER A 376 -4.94 4.04 9.34
CA SER A 376 -5.73 5.24 9.09
C SER A 376 -5.02 6.47 9.64
N ALA A 377 -5.13 7.60 8.96
CA ALA A 377 -4.66 8.89 9.46
C ALA A 377 -5.77 9.64 10.23
N ASP A 378 -7.04 9.35 9.94
CA ASP A 378 -8.21 10.13 10.36
C ASP A 378 -9.28 9.30 11.11
N LEU A 379 -9.02 8.01 11.35
CA LEU A 379 -9.96 7.01 11.90
C LEU A 379 -11.21 6.75 11.03
N VAL A 380 -11.29 7.35 9.85
CA VAL A 380 -12.43 7.23 8.91
C VAL A 380 -12.04 6.38 7.71
N ASN A 381 -10.91 6.72 7.09
CA ASN A 381 -10.40 6.05 5.90
C ASN A 381 -9.37 5.00 6.31
N TRP A 382 -9.73 3.74 6.14
CA TRP A 382 -8.90 2.59 6.51
C TRP A 382 -8.28 1.94 5.28
N THR A 383 -6.97 1.77 5.32
CA THR A 383 -6.20 1.07 4.28
C THR A 383 -5.70 -0.26 4.83
N LEU A 384 -6.10 -1.37 4.20
CA LEU A 384 -5.56 -2.70 4.48
C LEU A 384 -4.09 -2.76 4.04
N ILE A 385 -3.17 -2.95 4.97
CA ILE A 385 -1.74 -3.09 4.69
C ILE A 385 -1.37 -4.55 4.47
N SER A 386 -1.84 -5.43 5.35
CA SER A 386 -1.58 -6.86 5.29
C SER A 386 -2.75 -7.61 5.90
N ASN A 387 -3.14 -8.73 5.31
CA ASN A 387 -4.08 -9.68 5.90
C ASN A 387 -3.38 -10.81 6.66
N ASN A 388 -2.05 -10.75 6.78
CA ASN A 388 -1.23 -11.76 7.44
C ASN A 388 0.04 -11.12 7.99
N VAL A 389 -0.09 -10.34 9.05
CA VAL A 389 1.01 -9.56 9.64
C VAL A 389 2.02 -10.45 10.40
N VAL A 390 1.63 -11.68 10.75
CA VAL A 390 2.51 -12.72 11.33
C VAL A 390 2.53 -13.92 10.36
N PRO A 391 3.44 -13.97 9.36
CA PRO A 391 3.40 -14.99 8.31
C PRO A 391 3.45 -16.45 8.81
N GLU A 392 4.08 -16.68 9.96
CA GLU A 392 4.17 -18.02 10.55
C GLU A 392 2.81 -18.58 10.98
N VAL A 393 1.89 -17.71 11.42
CA VAL A 393 0.53 -18.10 11.83
C VAL A 393 -0.21 -18.83 10.71
N THR A 394 -0.02 -18.42 9.45
CA THR A 394 -0.67 -19.07 8.30
C THR A 394 -0.12 -20.45 7.92
N LYS A 395 1.05 -20.87 8.43
CA LYS A 395 1.62 -22.18 8.09
C LYS A 395 0.90 -23.33 8.79
N ASP A 396 0.42 -23.09 10.00
CA ASP A 396 -0.16 -24.10 10.90
C ASP A 396 -1.66 -23.89 11.17
N ASN A 397 -2.31 -22.96 10.45
CA ASN A 397 -3.66 -22.47 10.76
C ASN A 397 -4.79 -23.50 10.58
N ASN A 398 -4.53 -24.62 9.90
CA ASN A 398 -5.49 -25.73 9.76
C ASN A 398 -5.74 -26.50 11.08
N HIS A 399 -4.86 -26.37 12.08
CA HIS A 399 -4.95 -27.09 13.36
C HIS A 399 -4.74 -26.19 14.59
N THR A 400 -4.30 -24.94 14.37
CA THR A 400 -3.96 -23.99 15.43
C THR A 400 -4.73 -22.69 15.22
N ASN A 401 -5.23 -22.13 16.32
CA ASN A 401 -6.07 -20.94 16.34
C ASN A 401 -5.31 -19.79 17.01
N TYR A 402 -5.50 -18.57 16.53
CA TYR A 402 -4.75 -17.39 16.98
C TYR A 402 -5.66 -16.18 17.21
N TRP A 403 -5.52 -15.44 18.31
CA TRP A 403 -6.47 -14.36 18.64
C TRP A 403 -5.78 -13.21 19.37
N MET A 404 -6.43 -12.03 19.35
CA MET A 404 -6.05 -10.88 20.18
C MET A 404 -4.60 -10.42 19.99
N PRO A 405 -4.21 -10.04 18.75
CA PRO A 405 -2.92 -9.40 18.53
C PRO A 405 -2.93 -8.04 19.22
N ASN A 406 -2.08 -7.91 20.25
CA ASN A 406 -1.84 -6.69 20.98
C ASN A 406 -0.41 -6.23 20.72
N VAL A 407 -0.24 -5.01 20.21
CA VAL A 407 1.05 -4.50 19.75
C VAL A 407 1.48 -3.30 20.58
N GLY A 408 2.75 -3.30 20.98
CA GLY A 408 3.41 -2.21 21.67
C GLY A 408 4.73 -1.84 21.05
N TYR A 409 5.21 -0.62 21.30
CA TYR A 409 6.58 -0.23 20.93
C TYR A 409 7.45 -0.15 22.19
N ASN A 410 8.50 -0.96 22.26
CA ASN A 410 9.46 -0.91 23.34
C ASN A 410 10.59 0.08 22.99
N SER A 411 10.63 1.21 23.70
CA SER A 411 11.64 2.26 23.46
C SER A 411 13.08 1.83 23.78
N ARG A 412 13.28 0.86 24.68
CA ARG A 412 14.61 0.36 25.08
C ARG A 412 15.22 -0.55 24.02
N THR A 413 14.44 -1.51 23.52
CA THR A 413 14.90 -2.46 22.49
C THR A 413 14.72 -1.92 21.08
N ARG A 414 13.93 -0.84 20.90
CA ARG A 414 13.53 -0.25 19.62
C ARG A 414 12.81 -1.26 18.73
N GLN A 415 12.01 -2.14 19.35
CA GLN A 415 11.23 -3.16 18.66
C GLN A 415 9.74 -2.97 18.93
N TYR A 416 8.95 -3.31 17.92
CA TYR A 416 7.52 -3.52 18.07
C TYR A 416 7.31 -4.94 18.56
N VAL A 417 6.62 -5.08 19.68
CA VAL A 417 6.36 -6.35 20.34
C VAL A 417 4.87 -6.63 20.22
N MET A 418 4.53 -7.79 19.66
CA MET A 418 3.18 -8.30 19.59
C MET A 418 3.04 -9.47 20.54
N ILE A 419 2.05 -9.41 21.42
CA ILE A 419 1.55 -10.59 22.12
C ILE A 419 0.23 -11.01 21.51
N TYR A 420 -0.02 -12.31 21.50
CA TYR A 420 -1.29 -12.85 21.06
C TYR A 420 -1.51 -14.22 21.70
N TRP A 421 -2.76 -14.69 21.66
CA TRP A 421 -3.07 -16.04 22.11
C TRP A 421 -2.89 -17.04 20.96
N SER A 422 -2.40 -18.24 21.28
CA SER A 422 -2.30 -19.35 20.33
C SER A 422 -2.73 -20.65 20.98
N SER A 423 -3.57 -21.45 20.31
CA SER A 423 -3.99 -22.76 20.83
C SER A 423 -2.86 -23.78 20.87
N ARG A 424 -1.73 -23.51 20.19
CA ARG A 424 -0.50 -24.31 20.29
C ARG A 424 0.14 -24.20 21.67
N TYR A 425 -0.02 -23.04 22.31
CA TYR A 425 0.54 -22.74 23.62
C TYR A 425 -0.52 -22.78 24.72
N GLY A 426 -1.76 -22.38 24.41
CA GLY A 426 -2.90 -22.26 25.30
C GLY A 426 -3.73 -23.54 25.45
N PHE A 427 -4.42 -23.63 26.59
CA PHE A 427 -5.13 -24.75 27.21
C PHE A 427 -4.34 -25.59 28.22
N GLN A 428 -3.04 -25.89 28.04
CA GLN A 428 -2.31 -26.73 29.01
C GLN A 428 -1.08 -26.08 29.67
N ASN A 429 -0.61 -24.92 29.18
CA ASN A 429 0.65 -24.31 29.63
C ASN A 429 0.45 -22.86 30.12
N SER A 430 1.44 -22.34 30.85
CA SER A 430 1.49 -20.94 31.29
C SER A 430 2.11 -20.02 30.22
N LEU A 431 1.70 -20.15 28.96
CA LEU A 431 2.39 -19.54 27.82
C LEU A 431 1.54 -18.50 27.08
N VAL A 432 2.15 -17.38 26.72
CA VAL A 432 1.58 -16.35 25.82
C VAL A 432 2.48 -16.21 24.60
N ALA A 433 1.89 -16.23 23.39
CA ALA A 433 2.68 -16.11 22.17
C ALA A 433 3.29 -14.71 22.06
N LEU A 434 4.51 -14.65 21.54
CA LEU A 434 5.29 -13.44 21.44
C LEU A 434 5.91 -13.35 20.06
N ALA A 435 5.77 -12.20 19.41
CA ALA A 435 6.39 -11.91 18.13
C ALA A 435 6.95 -10.48 18.13
N VAL A 436 7.99 -10.26 17.33
CA VAL A 436 8.67 -8.97 17.27
C VAL A 436 8.81 -8.48 15.83
N SER A 437 8.87 -7.17 15.66
CA SER A 437 9.21 -6.54 14.39
C SER A 437 10.03 -5.28 14.58
N SER A 438 10.83 -4.95 13.57
CA SER A 438 11.55 -3.67 13.50
C SER A 438 10.67 -2.50 13.04
N THR A 439 9.46 -2.78 12.56
CA THR A 439 8.52 -1.77 12.07
C THR A 439 7.10 -2.09 12.55
N PRO A 440 6.20 -1.09 12.66
CA PRO A 440 4.82 -1.37 13.04
C PRO A 440 4.07 -2.14 11.93
N PHE A 441 4.56 -2.10 10.69
CA PHE A 441 3.93 -2.77 9.55
C PHE A 441 4.22 -4.28 9.47
N GLY A 442 5.13 -4.79 10.31
CA GLY A 442 5.59 -6.17 10.23
C GLY A 442 6.60 -6.43 9.09
N PRO A 443 6.76 -7.69 8.67
CA PRO A 443 6.18 -8.87 9.30
C PRO A 443 6.66 -9.01 10.74
N PHE A 444 5.80 -9.53 11.60
CA PHE A 444 6.17 -9.94 12.95
C PHE A 444 6.69 -11.37 12.90
N GLU A 445 7.83 -11.59 13.55
CA GLU A 445 8.51 -12.89 13.62
C GLU A 445 8.31 -13.46 15.02
N ASN A 446 7.86 -14.72 15.10
CA ASN A 446 7.66 -15.37 16.39
C ASN A 446 9.01 -15.59 17.09
N ILE A 447 9.00 -15.34 18.39
CA ILE A 447 10.09 -15.65 19.29
C ILE A 447 9.56 -16.57 20.40
N PRO A 448 10.43 -17.12 21.27
CA PRO A 448 9.96 -17.98 22.35
C PRO A 448 8.84 -17.32 23.17
N PRO A 449 7.75 -18.04 23.48
CA PRO A 449 6.59 -17.49 24.17
C PRO A 449 6.93 -17.06 25.61
N LEU A 450 6.19 -16.09 26.13
CA LEU A 450 6.29 -15.64 27.52
C LEU A 450 5.82 -16.75 28.46
N VAL A 451 6.61 -17.05 29.50
CA VAL A 451 6.26 -18.01 30.56
C VAL A 451 5.70 -17.24 31.76
N MET A 452 4.38 -17.19 31.86
CA MET A 452 3.65 -16.48 32.91
C MET A 452 3.71 -17.23 34.24
N GLN A 453 3.88 -16.50 35.35
CA GLN A 453 4.06 -17.06 36.69
C GLN A 453 2.80 -16.98 37.56
N GLY A 454 1.84 -16.11 37.21
CA GLY A 454 0.59 -15.99 37.98
C GLY A 454 -0.36 -17.19 37.83
N GLY A 455 -0.15 -18.07 36.84
CA GLY A 455 -0.93 -19.30 36.66
C GLY A 455 -0.94 -19.80 35.22
N LYS A 456 -1.57 -20.97 34.99
CA LYS A 456 -1.77 -21.52 33.65
C LYS A 456 -2.73 -20.66 32.87
N VAL A 457 -2.31 -20.19 31.69
CA VAL A 457 -3.10 -19.29 30.87
C VAL A 457 -4.22 -20.08 30.19
N ILE A 458 -5.48 -19.71 30.44
CA ILE A 458 -6.62 -20.34 29.77
C ILE A 458 -7.09 -19.58 28.54
N SER A 459 -7.19 -18.26 28.68
CA SER A 459 -8.15 -17.49 27.87
C SER A 459 -7.51 -16.87 26.65
N SER A 460 -8.34 -16.79 25.61
CA SER A 460 -8.29 -15.91 24.43
C SER A 460 -7.95 -14.44 24.72
N THR A 461 -7.95 -13.98 25.98
CA THR A 461 -8.04 -12.55 26.36
C THR A 461 -6.78 -11.98 27.01
N THR A 462 -5.65 -12.27 26.38
CA THR A 462 -4.37 -11.66 26.72
C THR A 462 -4.34 -10.21 26.22
N GLY A 463 -4.08 -9.27 27.13
CA GLY A 463 -3.91 -7.84 26.81
C GLY A 463 -2.51 -7.36 27.14
N LEU A 464 -1.94 -6.50 26.28
CA LEU A 464 -0.68 -5.81 26.53
C LEU A 464 -1.00 -4.40 27.03
N PHE A 465 -0.52 -4.07 28.22
CA PHE A 465 -0.58 -2.72 28.76
C PHE A 465 0.82 -2.15 28.88
N ILE A 466 0.99 -0.90 28.47
CA ILE A 466 2.26 -0.18 28.50
C ILE A 466 1.99 1.09 29.28
N ASP A 467 2.69 1.25 30.39
CA ASP A 467 2.60 2.44 31.22
C ASP A 467 3.49 3.57 30.65
N ASP A 468 3.31 4.79 31.14
CA ASP A 468 3.97 6.01 30.66
C ASP A 468 5.51 5.92 30.75
N ASP A 469 6.05 5.07 31.63
CA ASP A 469 7.48 4.84 31.84
C ASP A 469 8.07 3.71 30.96
N ASN A 470 7.29 3.22 29.99
CA ASN A 470 7.61 2.07 29.13
C ASN A 470 7.75 0.74 29.92
N THR A 471 7.19 0.64 31.12
CA THR A 471 6.98 -0.64 31.80
C THR A 471 5.77 -1.34 31.16
N ALA A 472 5.95 -2.60 30.75
CA ALA A 472 4.88 -3.40 30.17
C ALA A 472 4.33 -4.43 31.16
N TYR A 473 3.03 -4.66 31.05
CA TYR A 473 2.29 -5.64 31.80
C TYR A 473 1.45 -6.48 30.85
N VAL A 474 1.36 -7.77 31.14
CA VAL A 474 0.46 -8.69 30.45
C VAL A 474 -0.69 -9.00 31.38
N ARG A 475 -1.90 -8.68 30.93
CA ARG A 475 -3.13 -9.10 31.60
C ARG A 475 -3.64 -10.37 30.94
N TYR A 476 -4.02 -11.35 31.74
CA TYR A 476 -4.51 -12.65 31.24
C TYR A 476 -5.35 -13.38 32.30
N ASN A 477 -6.07 -14.43 31.87
CA ASN A 477 -6.90 -15.23 32.77
C ASN A 477 -6.28 -16.61 33.00
N THR A 478 -6.45 -17.15 34.21
CA THR A 478 -5.93 -18.47 34.58
C THR A 478 -6.95 -19.58 34.40
N ARG A 479 -6.48 -20.80 34.08
CA ARG A 479 -7.27 -22.04 34.07
C ARG A 479 -7.38 -22.70 35.44
N ASP A 480 -6.37 -22.49 36.26
CA ASP A 480 -6.28 -23.13 37.57
C ASP A 480 -7.43 -22.64 38.46
N ALA A 481 -7.94 -23.51 39.33
CA ALA A 481 -8.93 -23.14 40.34
C ALA A 481 -8.23 -22.64 41.62
N PRO A 482 -8.67 -21.53 42.25
CA PRO A 482 -9.74 -20.63 41.78
C PRO A 482 -9.32 -19.86 40.52
N LEU A 483 -10.32 -19.55 39.68
CA LEU A 483 -10.10 -18.81 38.43
C LEU A 483 -9.67 -17.39 38.78
N ARG A 484 -8.57 -16.92 38.20
CA ARG A 484 -7.97 -15.62 38.50
C ARG A 484 -7.82 -14.80 37.22
N HIS A 485 -8.08 -13.51 37.36
CA HIS A 485 -7.67 -12.49 36.41
C HIS A 485 -6.38 -11.88 36.94
N VAL A 486 -5.31 -11.97 36.16
CA VAL A 486 -3.96 -11.61 36.60
C VAL A 486 -3.42 -10.52 35.71
N ILE A 487 -2.70 -9.58 36.31
CA ILE A 487 -1.82 -8.66 35.62
C ILE A 487 -0.39 -8.89 36.11
N GLU A 488 0.53 -9.15 35.17
CA GLU A 488 1.90 -9.57 35.46
C GLU A 488 2.90 -8.69 34.72
N ARG A 489 3.95 -8.28 35.41
CA ARG A 489 4.96 -7.35 34.89
C ARG A 489 6.00 -8.08 34.04
N LEU A 490 6.32 -7.51 32.88
CA LEU A 490 7.36 -8.00 31.99
C LEU A 490 8.75 -7.40 32.32
N SER A 491 9.80 -8.11 31.89
CA SER A 491 11.18 -7.62 31.93
C SER A 491 11.34 -6.33 31.12
N PRO A 492 12.39 -5.51 31.32
CA PRO A 492 12.56 -4.24 30.59
C PRO A 492 12.62 -4.37 29.06
N ASP A 493 12.98 -5.54 28.53
CA ASP A 493 12.97 -5.85 27.09
C ASP A 493 11.61 -6.40 26.60
N TRP A 494 10.67 -6.65 27.52
CA TRP A 494 9.35 -7.25 27.31
C TRP A 494 9.38 -8.69 26.78
N MET A 495 10.53 -9.37 26.87
CA MET A 495 10.70 -10.72 26.31
C MET A 495 10.52 -11.84 27.34
N THR A 496 10.44 -11.52 28.64
CA THR A 496 10.23 -12.48 29.71
C THR A 496 9.33 -11.90 30.79
N SER A 497 8.76 -12.75 31.64
CA SER A 497 8.09 -12.31 32.85
C SER A 497 9.10 -12.01 33.97
N THR A 498 8.81 -11.00 34.80
CA THR A 498 9.53 -10.76 36.07
C THR A 498 9.05 -11.67 37.22
N GLY A 499 7.90 -12.32 37.06
CA GLY A 499 7.20 -13.06 38.11
C GLY A 499 6.44 -12.19 39.12
N GLN A 500 6.48 -10.86 38.97
CA GLN A 500 5.68 -9.94 39.80
C GLN A 500 4.28 -9.81 39.20
N PHE A 501 3.25 -10.23 39.93
CA PHE A 501 1.86 -10.16 39.47
C PHE A 501 0.89 -9.76 40.59
N SER A 502 -0.27 -9.25 40.20
CA SER A 502 -1.43 -9.02 41.08
C SER A 502 -2.68 -9.70 40.53
N ILE A 503 -3.58 -10.06 41.44
CA ILE A 503 -4.88 -10.64 41.12
C ILE A 503 -5.90 -9.50 41.06
N ILE A 504 -6.47 -9.27 39.87
CA ILE A 504 -7.53 -8.28 39.64
C ILE A 504 -8.83 -8.77 40.28
N PHE A 505 -9.15 -10.04 40.05
CA PHE A 505 -10.37 -10.69 40.50
C PHE A 505 -10.16 -12.20 40.58
N GLU A 506 -10.74 -12.86 41.57
CA GLU A 506 -10.74 -14.31 41.71
C GLU A 506 -12.12 -14.86 42.07
N LYS A 507 -12.45 -16.05 41.55
CA LYS A 507 -13.73 -16.73 41.82
C LYS A 507 -13.58 -18.25 41.80
N GLN A 508 -14.36 -18.89 42.67
CA GLN A 508 -14.38 -20.36 42.80
C GLN A 508 -15.02 -21.07 41.59
N ASP A 509 -16.12 -20.52 41.06
CA ASP A 509 -16.98 -21.14 40.06
C ASP A 509 -17.22 -20.25 38.83
N TYR A 510 -17.43 -20.89 37.67
CA TYR A 510 -17.86 -20.31 36.37
C TYR A 510 -18.92 -19.19 36.52
N PRO A 511 -19.00 -18.19 35.60
CA PRO A 511 -18.41 -18.14 34.25
C PRO A 511 -17.12 -17.33 34.12
N TRP A 512 -16.40 -17.55 33.02
CA TRP A 512 -15.20 -16.80 32.63
C TRP A 512 -15.54 -15.34 32.32
N PHE A 513 -14.59 -14.43 32.54
CA PHE A 513 -14.65 -13.10 31.94
C PHE A 513 -13.68 -13.02 30.75
N GLU A 514 -14.17 -12.56 29.61
CA GLU A 514 -13.40 -12.21 28.43
C GLU A 514 -13.10 -10.69 28.32
N GLY A 515 -12.27 -10.33 27.33
CA GLY A 515 -11.74 -9.01 27.10
C GLY A 515 -10.87 -8.46 28.21
N GLY A 516 -10.58 -7.16 28.13
CA GLY A 516 -10.07 -6.38 29.25
C GLY A 516 -8.76 -5.68 29.02
N GLY A 517 -8.83 -4.64 28.19
CA GLY A 517 -7.80 -3.61 28.11
C GLY A 517 -7.59 -2.94 29.47
N VAL A 518 -6.33 -2.70 29.80
CA VAL A 518 -5.95 -1.87 30.95
C VAL A 518 -5.62 -0.50 30.39
N PHE A 519 -6.10 0.55 31.05
CA PHE A 519 -5.77 1.92 30.68
C PHE A 519 -5.55 2.76 31.94
N LYS A 520 -4.75 3.81 31.80
CA LYS A 520 -4.41 4.72 32.88
C LYS A 520 -5.00 6.09 32.64
N ARG A 521 -5.62 6.67 33.67
CA ARG A 521 -6.13 8.05 33.67
C ARG A 521 -5.77 8.73 34.98
N LYS A 522 -5.04 9.84 34.91
CA LYS A 522 -4.63 10.66 36.08
C LYS A 522 -4.01 9.84 37.23
N GLY A 523 -3.14 8.89 36.90
CA GLY A 523 -2.46 8.02 37.87
C GLY A 523 -3.31 6.88 38.43
N ILE A 524 -4.54 6.71 37.95
CA ILE A 524 -5.41 5.61 38.32
C ILE A 524 -5.51 4.63 37.14
N TYR A 525 -5.39 3.33 37.43
CA TYR A 525 -5.43 2.24 36.47
C TYR A 525 -6.81 1.61 36.49
N TYR A 526 -7.37 1.39 35.31
CA TYR A 526 -8.69 0.81 35.10
C TYR A 526 -8.56 -0.41 34.22
N THR A 527 -9.42 -1.40 34.46
CA THR A 527 -9.62 -2.52 33.55
C THR A 527 -11.10 -2.89 33.55
N MET A 528 -11.61 -3.30 32.40
CA MET A 528 -13.02 -3.61 32.18
C MET A 528 -13.13 -5.05 31.68
N LEU A 529 -13.88 -5.89 32.36
CA LEU A 529 -13.98 -7.32 32.06
C LEU A 529 -15.43 -7.65 31.74
N GLY A 530 -15.68 -8.42 30.68
CA GLY A 530 -17.03 -8.86 30.35
C GLY A 530 -17.18 -10.35 30.47
N ALA A 531 -18.35 -10.87 30.85
CA ALA A 531 -18.58 -12.30 30.89
C ALA A 531 -18.36 -12.92 29.50
N ASP A 532 -17.70 -14.08 29.45
CA ASP A 532 -17.47 -14.83 28.23
C ASP A 532 -18.79 -15.18 27.55
N CYS A 533 -18.94 -14.70 26.33
CA CYS A 533 -20.11 -14.92 25.49
C CYS A 533 -19.67 -15.16 24.05
N CYS A 534 -18.72 -16.07 23.87
CA CYS A 534 -18.19 -16.52 22.57
C CYS A 534 -19.21 -16.47 21.42
N PHE A 535 -19.01 -15.55 20.47
CA PHE A 535 -19.82 -15.41 19.25
C PHE A 535 -21.33 -15.25 19.48
N CYS A 536 -21.70 -14.73 20.65
CA CYS A 536 -23.10 -14.53 21.01
C CYS A 536 -23.60 -13.15 20.55
N GLN A 537 -24.85 -13.12 20.06
CA GLN A 537 -25.48 -11.91 19.53
C GLN A 537 -25.89 -10.90 20.61
N TRP A 538 -25.79 -11.27 21.89
CA TRP A 538 -26.29 -10.47 23.00
C TRP A 538 -25.18 -9.66 23.70
N GLY A 539 -23.91 -9.90 23.34
CA GLY A 539 -22.76 -9.25 23.97
C GLY A 539 -22.55 -9.63 25.43
N ALA A 540 -21.63 -8.91 26.07
CA ALA A 540 -21.18 -9.15 27.43
C ALA A 540 -21.48 -7.95 28.35
N ASP A 541 -21.38 -8.19 29.64
CA ASP A 541 -21.31 -7.12 30.63
C ASP A 541 -19.91 -6.43 30.56
N ALA A 542 -19.69 -5.28 31.20
CA ALA A 542 -18.43 -4.52 31.27
C ALA A 542 -18.08 -4.13 32.73
N ARG A 543 -17.68 -5.13 33.53
CA ARG A 543 -17.30 -5.00 34.95
C ARG A 543 -16.00 -4.25 35.08
N THR A 544 -16.03 -3.12 35.76
CA THR A 544 -14.86 -2.25 35.86
C THR A 544 -14.19 -2.41 37.22
N PHE A 545 -12.88 -2.56 37.17
CA PHE A 545 -12.00 -2.62 38.33
C PHE A 545 -10.98 -1.48 38.25
N VAL A 546 -10.58 -0.98 39.42
CA VAL A 546 -9.67 0.15 39.56
C VAL A 546 -8.54 -0.18 40.54
N SER A 547 -7.35 0.35 40.28
CA SER A 547 -6.21 0.31 41.19
C SER A 547 -5.37 1.58 41.05
N THR A 548 -4.62 1.95 42.10
CA THR A 548 -3.60 3.02 42.05
C THR A 548 -2.22 2.50 41.63
N ASP A 549 -2.04 1.17 41.54
CA ASP A 549 -0.82 0.49 41.13
C ASP A 549 -1.22 -0.79 40.36
N PRO A 550 -0.70 -1.05 39.14
CA PRO A 550 -1.00 -2.29 38.42
C PRO A 550 -0.75 -3.56 39.25
N LEU A 551 0.26 -3.54 40.12
CA LEU A 551 0.61 -4.66 41.01
C LEU A 551 -0.01 -4.54 42.41
N GLY A 552 -0.86 -3.54 42.63
CA GLY A 552 -1.57 -3.31 43.88
C GLY A 552 -2.90 -4.06 43.97
N ASN A 553 -3.75 -3.64 44.91
CA ASN A 553 -5.08 -4.20 45.11
C ASN A 553 -6.09 -3.58 44.14
N TRP A 554 -6.74 -4.43 43.36
CA TRP A 554 -7.81 -4.03 42.46
C TRP A 554 -9.16 -4.05 43.19
N THR A 555 -9.95 -3.00 42.97
CA THR A 555 -11.28 -2.83 43.58
C THR A 555 -12.34 -2.80 42.49
N TYR A 556 -13.38 -3.61 42.62
CA TYR A 556 -14.55 -3.52 41.75
C TYR A 556 -15.30 -2.21 42.02
N ILE A 557 -15.60 -1.46 40.97
CA ILE A 557 -16.34 -0.19 41.09
C ILE A 557 -17.78 -0.30 40.61
N ASP A 558 -18.01 -0.78 39.39
CA ASP A 558 -19.34 -0.90 38.81
C ASP A 558 -19.36 -1.73 37.52
N GLN A 559 -20.55 -2.11 37.06
CA GLN A 559 -20.84 -2.70 35.75
C GLN A 559 -21.35 -1.60 34.81
N LEU A 560 -20.52 -1.15 33.86
CA LEU A 560 -20.84 0.06 33.06
C LEU A 560 -21.77 -0.17 31.86
N ASN A 561 -22.13 -1.41 31.54
CA ASN A 561 -23.03 -1.76 30.43
C ASN A 561 -24.49 -1.95 30.91
N TYR A 562 -25.22 -0.85 31.13
CA TYR A 562 -26.59 -0.83 31.71
C TYR A 562 -27.73 -0.99 30.70
N CYS A 563 -28.86 -1.62 31.10
CA CYS A 563 -30.11 -1.67 30.32
C CYS A 563 -30.63 -0.26 29.94
N ALA A 564 -31.40 -0.17 28.85
CA ALA A 564 -32.05 1.09 28.41
C ALA A 564 -32.90 1.76 29.50
N ASP A 565 -33.49 0.96 30.38
CA ASP A 565 -34.30 1.44 31.51
C ASP A 565 -33.44 1.91 32.70
N GLY A 566 -32.11 1.98 32.52
CA GLY A 566 -31.14 2.42 33.52
C GLY A 566 -30.85 1.37 34.60
N LYS A 567 -31.39 0.15 34.49
CA LYS A 567 -31.13 -0.91 35.46
C LYS A 567 -29.92 -1.74 35.06
N ALA A 568 -29.21 -2.24 36.08
CA ALA A 568 -28.19 -3.25 35.85
C ALA A 568 -28.84 -4.52 35.26
N PRO A 569 -28.16 -5.22 34.33
CA PRO A 569 -28.55 -6.55 33.90
C PRO A 569 -28.85 -7.46 35.11
N PRO A 570 -29.98 -8.18 35.19
CA PRO A 570 -30.24 -9.08 36.31
C PRO A 570 -29.21 -10.20 36.39
N ASP A 571 -28.71 -10.52 37.59
CA ASP A 571 -27.61 -11.47 37.88
C ASP A 571 -27.88 -12.94 37.49
N HIS A 572 -29.01 -13.26 36.85
CA HIS A 572 -29.42 -14.63 36.59
C HIS A 572 -30.02 -14.83 35.20
N VAL A 573 -29.18 -15.32 34.28
CA VAL A 573 -29.62 -16.33 33.30
C VAL A 573 -28.77 -17.58 33.55
N SER A 574 -29.45 -18.64 33.98
CA SER A 574 -28.91 -19.95 34.29
C SER A 574 -28.03 -20.50 33.15
N GLY A 575 -26.71 -20.49 33.33
CA GLY A 575 -25.76 -21.23 32.50
C GLY A 575 -25.16 -20.49 31.29
N MET A 576 -25.64 -19.30 30.93
CA MET A 576 -24.98 -18.40 29.98
C MET A 576 -25.19 -16.96 30.45
N THR A 577 -24.11 -16.24 30.74
CA THR A 577 -24.14 -14.83 31.21
C THR A 577 -24.24 -13.91 29.99
N VAL A 578 -25.41 -13.99 29.37
CA VAL A 578 -25.87 -13.17 28.26
C VAL A 578 -26.37 -11.84 28.82
N ASN A 579 -26.13 -10.70 28.15
CA ASN A 579 -26.81 -9.45 28.51
C ASN A 579 -28.34 -9.61 28.36
N PRO A 580 -29.13 -9.72 29.45
CA PRO A 580 -30.54 -10.10 29.38
C PRO A 580 -31.44 -8.97 28.86
N CYS A 581 -30.91 -7.75 28.74
CA CYS A 581 -31.67 -6.59 28.27
C CYS A 581 -32.17 -6.77 26.82
N SER A 582 -31.61 -7.72 26.05
CA SER A 582 -31.86 -7.89 24.60
C SER A 582 -32.33 -9.29 24.20
N ILE A 583 -32.95 -10.07 25.10
CA ILE A 583 -33.42 -11.43 24.78
C ILE A 583 -34.42 -11.43 23.60
N ASN A 584 -35.28 -10.40 23.52
CA ASN A 584 -36.34 -10.31 22.51
C ASN A 584 -36.01 -9.38 21.32
N ASP A 585 -34.93 -8.60 21.39
CA ASP A 585 -34.48 -7.67 20.33
C ASP A 585 -32.94 -7.48 20.34
N PRO A 586 -32.16 -8.49 19.88
CA PRO A 586 -30.69 -8.48 19.94
C PRO A 586 -30.00 -7.45 19.04
N TYR A 587 -30.74 -6.81 18.12
CA TYR A 587 -30.18 -5.81 17.18
C TYR A 587 -30.79 -4.41 17.35
N GLY A 588 -31.73 -4.22 18.29
CA GLY A 588 -32.32 -2.93 18.60
C GLY A 588 -31.29 -1.90 19.04
N THR A 589 -31.47 -0.65 18.61
CA THR A 589 -30.62 0.50 18.97
C THR A 589 -31.07 1.19 20.28
N ASN A 590 -32.22 0.79 20.82
CA ASN A 590 -32.81 1.36 22.03
C ASN A 590 -32.25 0.79 23.33
N PHE A 591 -31.36 -0.20 23.29
CA PHE A 591 -30.83 -0.90 24.47
C PHE A 591 -29.30 -0.94 24.48
N THR A 592 -28.75 -1.16 25.67
CA THR A 592 -27.35 -1.55 25.98
C THR A 592 -26.63 -2.21 24.82
N VAL A 593 -25.36 -1.87 24.60
CA VAL A 593 -24.62 -2.39 23.43
C VAL A 593 -24.42 -3.91 23.57
N PRO A 594 -24.99 -4.74 22.66
CA PRO A 594 -24.73 -6.16 22.60
C PRO A 594 -23.40 -6.39 21.88
N ALA A 595 -22.31 -5.95 22.52
CA ALA A 595 -20.96 -6.14 22.04
C ALA A 595 -20.15 -6.91 23.09
N GLN A 596 -19.38 -7.88 22.64
CA GLN A 596 -18.40 -8.54 23.47
C GLN A 596 -17.17 -7.64 23.57
N GLN A 597 -16.79 -7.24 24.80
CA GLN A 597 -15.58 -6.45 24.99
C GLN A 597 -14.34 -7.25 24.64
N PHE A 598 -13.37 -6.63 23.97
CA PHE A 598 -12.02 -7.19 23.90
C PHE A 598 -10.93 -6.21 24.31
N ASN A 599 -11.07 -4.91 24.07
CA ASN A 599 -10.05 -3.93 24.44
C ASN A 599 -10.61 -2.55 24.79
N VAL A 600 -9.73 -1.67 25.28
CA VAL A 600 -9.98 -0.23 25.41
C VAL A 600 -8.86 0.49 24.67
N ALA A 601 -9.21 1.26 23.63
CA ALA A 601 -8.23 2.05 22.89
C ALA A 601 -8.00 3.39 23.57
N THR A 602 -6.73 3.80 23.67
CA THR A 602 -6.33 5.12 24.16
C THR A 602 -5.96 6.02 22.97
N LEU A 603 -6.75 7.07 22.78
CA LEU A 603 -6.63 7.98 21.64
C LEU A 603 -6.26 9.38 22.15
N PRO A 604 -5.00 9.82 22.03
CA PRO A 604 -4.64 11.20 22.31
C PRO A 604 -5.26 12.09 21.22
N ILE A 605 -6.23 12.92 21.61
CA ILE A 605 -6.98 13.82 20.73
C ILE A 605 -6.45 15.26 20.79
N SER A 606 -5.77 15.63 21.89
CA SER A 606 -4.99 16.86 22.04
C SER A 606 -3.77 16.61 22.94
N SER A 607 -2.92 17.62 23.17
CA SER A 607 -1.79 17.50 24.10
C SER A 607 -2.18 17.27 25.56
N GLU A 608 -3.43 17.60 25.92
CA GLU A 608 -3.93 17.52 27.30
C GLU A 608 -5.10 16.54 27.47
N GLU A 609 -5.62 15.98 26.36
CA GLU A 609 -6.82 15.17 26.38
C GLU A 609 -6.62 13.81 25.68
N ILE A 610 -6.88 12.76 26.45
CA ILE A 610 -6.91 11.37 25.98
C ILE A 610 -8.36 10.91 26.01
N LEU A 611 -8.84 10.47 24.86
CA LEU A 611 -10.11 9.78 24.71
C LEU A 611 -9.89 8.29 24.94
N TYR A 612 -10.73 7.69 25.80
CA TYR A 612 -10.74 6.26 26.05
C TYR A 612 -11.95 5.67 25.32
N MET A 613 -11.71 4.71 24.44
CA MET A 613 -12.75 4.12 23.58
C MET A 613 -12.93 2.65 23.95
N TYR A 614 -14.10 2.29 24.46
CA TYR A 614 -14.50 0.90 24.58
C TYR A 614 -14.64 0.29 23.18
N TYR A 615 -14.07 -0.90 23.03
CA TYR A 615 -13.95 -1.59 21.75
C TYR A 615 -14.52 -3.01 21.89
N GLY A 616 -15.57 -3.31 21.13
CA GLY A 616 -16.28 -4.58 21.25
C GLY A 616 -16.87 -5.10 19.94
N GLU A 617 -17.13 -6.41 19.88
CA GLU A 617 -17.60 -7.10 18.67
C GLU A 617 -19.10 -7.33 18.73
N ARG A 618 -19.82 -6.96 17.68
CA ARG A 618 -21.24 -7.25 17.52
C ARG A 618 -21.40 -8.50 16.69
N PHE A 619 -21.22 -9.64 17.33
CA PHE A 619 -21.32 -10.92 16.63
C PHE A 619 -22.70 -11.15 16.03
N ARG A 620 -22.73 -11.75 14.83
CA ARG A 620 -23.94 -12.03 14.02
C ARG A 620 -24.69 -10.81 13.52
N SER A 621 -24.05 -9.65 13.52
CA SER A 621 -24.66 -8.43 13.00
C SER A 621 -24.57 -8.32 11.47
N SER A 622 -23.77 -9.17 10.82
CA SER A 622 -23.67 -9.19 9.36
C SER A 622 -24.96 -9.68 8.70
N LYS A 623 -25.51 -8.87 7.78
CA LYS A 623 -26.75 -9.20 7.05
C LYS A 623 -26.61 -10.42 6.14
N ASP A 624 -25.41 -10.69 5.65
CA ASP A 624 -25.08 -11.83 4.80
C ASP A 624 -24.65 -13.08 5.59
N GLY A 625 -24.58 -12.98 6.92
CA GLY A 625 -24.12 -14.07 7.79
C GLY A 625 -22.63 -14.41 7.65
N ILE A 626 -21.83 -13.56 6.98
CA ILE A 626 -20.38 -13.75 6.87
C ILE A 626 -19.72 -13.26 8.16
N LYS A 627 -18.85 -14.10 8.74
CA LYS A 627 -18.21 -13.81 10.04
C LYS A 627 -17.32 -12.57 10.02
N GLY A 628 -16.41 -12.47 9.05
CA GLY A 628 -15.52 -11.31 8.93
C GLY A 628 -16.23 -9.98 8.64
N HIS A 629 -17.53 -10.00 8.31
CA HIS A 629 -18.35 -8.81 8.06
C HIS A 629 -19.15 -8.34 9.27
N ASP A 630 -19.02 -9.02 10.43
CA ASP A 630 -19.65 -8.57 11.67
C ASP A 630 -19.19 -7.14 12.03
N PHE A 631 -20.07 -6.34 12.63
CA PHE A 631 -19.76 -4.98 13.04
C PHE A 631 -18.97 -4.93 14.35
N GLN A 632 -18.25 -3.83 14.53
CA GLN A 632 -17.58 -3.49 15.79
C GLN A 632 -18.26 -2.27 16.41
N ALA A 633 -18.35 -2.25 17.73
CA ALA A 633 -18.85 -1.16 18.53
C ALA A 633 -17.69 -0.36 19.11
N TRP A 634 -17.73 0.95 18.89
CA TRP A 634 -16.77 1.93 19.38
C TRP A 634 -17.54 2.90 20.26
N ILE A 635 -17.30 2.89 21.57
CA ILE A 635 -18.08 3.69 22.53
C ILE A 635 -17.13 4.55 23.37
N PRO A 636 -17.26 5.88 23.35
CA PRO A 636 -16.43 6.73 24.20
C PRO A 636 -16.76 6.50 25.67
N ILE A 637 -15.74 6.27 26.48
CA ILE A 637 -15.88 6.13 27.93
C ILE A 637 -15.86 7.54 28.54
N GLU A 638 -16.98 7.92 29.12
CA GLU A 638 -17.11 9.19 29.85
C GLU A 638 -16.75 9.00 31.33
N PHE A 639 -16.20 10.06 31.94
CA PHE A 639 -15.86 10.07 33.35
C PHE A 639 -16.64 11.16 34.09
N THR A 640 -16.85 10.96 35.39
CA THR A 640 -17.32 11.99 36.32
C THR A 640 -16.18 12.93 36.71
N GLU A 641 -16.49 14.01 37.44
CA GLU A 641 -15.47 14.95 37.95
C GLU A 641 -14.46 14.28 38.89
N ASN A 642 -14.88 13.22 39.59
CA ASN A 642 -14.03 12.40 40.47
C ASN A 642 -13.31 11.27 39.71
N ASP A 643 -13.22 11.37 38.38
CA ASP A 643 -12.61 10.39 37.48
C ASP A 643 -13.18 8.96 37.60
N SER A 644 -14.41 8.82 38.11
CA SER A 644 -15.12 7.53 38.05
C SER A 644 -15.77 7.38 36.68
N PRO A 645 -15.59 6.25 35.97
CA PRO A 645 -16.28 5.97 34.72
C PRO A 645 -17.81 6.07 34.88
N LYS A 646 -18.49 6.64 33.88
CA LYS A 646 -19.95 6.68 33.79
C LYS A 646 -20.48 5.44 33.08
N PRO A 647 -21.76 5.08 33.28
CA PRO A 647 -22.45 4.11 32.44
C PRO A 647 -22.25 4.44 30.95
N MET A 648 -21.90 3.44 30.16
CA MET A 648 -21.69 3.58 28.72
C MET A 648 -22.99 3.99 28.04
N LYS A 649 -22.91 4.99 27.15
CA LYS A 649 -24.03 5.46 26.34
C LYS A 649 -23.83 5.08 24.89
N PHE A 650 -24.85 4.51 24.28
CA PHE A 650 -24.86 4.29 22.85
C PHE A 650 -25.21 5.59 22.12
N TYR A 651 -24.42 5.89 21.10
CA TYR A 651 -24.61 7.03 20.22
C TYR A 651 -24.78 6.49 18.79
N ASP A 652 -25.89 6.81 18.12
CA ASP A 652 -26.06 6.47 16.69
C ASP A 652 -24.97 7.14 15.83
N ASN A 653 -24.51 8.31 16.27
CA ASN A 653 -23.34 9.00 15.75
C ASN A 653 -22.71 9.85 16.86
N PHE A 654 -21.39 10.02 16.80
CA PHE A 654 -20.67 10.97 17.61
C PHE A 654 -19.52 11.57 16.80
N THR A 655 -19.05 12.75 17.19
CA THR A 655 -17.96 13.45 16.49
C THR A 655 -16.77 13.57 17.42
N ILE A 656 -15.59 13.20 16.95
CA ILE A 656 -14.31 13.42 17.65
C ILE A 656 -13.53 14.49 16.90
N ASN A 657 -13.08 15.52 17.61
CA ASN A 657 -12.11 16.47 17.06
C ASN A 657 -10.69 15.94 17.31
N ILE A 658 -10.05 15.42 16.26
CA ILE A 658 -8.65 14.98 16.32
C ILE A 658 -7.77 16.20 15.98
N GLN A 659 -7.10 16.79 16.96
CA GLN A 659 -6.07 17.79 16.69
C GLN A 659 -4.74 17.07 16.35
N GLU A 660 -3.96 17.62 15.42
CA GLU A 660 -2.60 17.15 15.16
C GLU A 660 -1.76 17.35 16.43
N VAL A 661 -1.57 16.27 17.19
CA VAL A 661 -0.62 16.24 18.31
C VAL A 661 0.78 16.23 17.69
N TYR A 662 1.38 17.42 17.54
CA TYR A 662 2.79 17.57 17.20
C TYR A 662 3.62 17.02 18.36
N SER A 663 4.05 15.74 18.29
CA SER A 663 5.07 15.25 19.22
C SER A 663 6.42 15.86 18.81
N THR A 664 6.84 16.89 19.52
CA THR A 664 8.18 17.51 19.41
C THR A 664 9.26 16.67 20.09
N GLU A 665 9.17 15.34 20.06
CA GLU A 665 10.20 14.48 20.64
C GLU A 665 11.00 13.78 19.54
N SER A 666 12.30 14.08 19.59
CA SER A 666 13.40 13.72 18.70
C SER A 666 13.52 12.23 18.39
N PHE A 667 13.73 11.93 17.10
CA PHE A 667 14.14 10.65 16.51
C PHE A 667 15.39 10.02 17.13
#